data_AF-A0A662G6M6-F1
#
_entry.id   AF-A0A662G6M6-F1
#
_cell.length_a   1.000
_cell.length_b   1.000
_cell.length_c   1.000
_cell.angle_alpha   90.00
_cell.angle_beta   90.00
_cell.angle_gamma   90.00
#
_symmetry.space_group_name_H-M   'P 1'
#
loop_
_entity.id
_entity.type
_entity.pdbx_description
1 polymer ?
#
loop_
_entity_poly.entity_id
_entity_poly.type
_entity_poly.pdbx_seq_one_letter_code
_entity_poly.pdbx_strand_id
1 'polypeptide(L)'
;TVLIGFFSGYAMGMAGVRYFCEDIFFRHWSKPKIINGSKGLTQIFGDQIKIVLSFDFSTDSRSLALVTQGTFYGGFDWTRAGNIESIISYIRRIGEYSSTDYTYKIGGKKYRMFLSILRLDRIGLPSQVNHLSEIFLHVGIFAMTFFTAEASRILWETPCDIYSMVKFDNLKPQIEASYMITSVLLNDPRESTLDNVIRGIMHGHSRDAPLGLALLRGRLSYYNWSKVWYDQHWDKVLSNDEIMIVYVRMIVLGTGYKHIFITIANRSGFFEIPGIKPSGWALGAYPYEILAFVINNKTGNIAWGPDYGLYGTRLWPFRPIFILRESAETSGRRLVNVVLFKCGTVVLHDCIDPRTLTTPLVAEMRPLALRLFDSRSRSELTQYGYYISVPPSPLLTQQLISLGIGDPAIGYDTIIFLPPNTPTDIIFKTIKEEIPLGIIRDIEVKGGDYRDLHLTGLRFARETIRLTREKLIHILNEPSLTGSVSIAKKYYLEALQMYNDSINCLKNKNYMEFYPKIYRAWYFARKAYAVTRETYVNIIYTGVTLIVLIIPLALILERIFFEKQGLSRIILIIILYALLFLTIYIIHPGLRIAHNTLMASLSIISLLLIIPVIAFIIIGVLSTLKAIKKKIIGVHFIDVSRLSIMSAAIGVSVGNLKKRPLRTTLTLIVVVLMVTSLTLFTSWTFEDVPNVSPLPGEYKPLYKGLLIKTAGEESRLSPTLIEYMLQYAGENSIVAPRVWLPSAARGGGFYAYSDKSGNTVFVKAIIGLTYKEPLPFQETLKYNIWFK
;
A
#
# COMPACT_ATOMS: atom_id res chain seq x y z
N THR A 1 -14.48 -48.77 -1.88
CA THR A 1 -15.34 -47.97 -0.99
C THR A 1 -15.39 -46.55 -1.48
N VAL A 2 -16.57 -45.93 -1.55
CA VAL A 2 -16.73 -44.52 -1.94
C VAL A 2 -17.06 -43.70 -0.69
N LEU A 3 -16.30 -42.63 -0.46
CA LEU A 3 -16.58 -41.64 0.58
C LEU A 3 -17.14 -40.38 -0.10
N ILE A 4 -18.32 -39.94 0.35
CA ILE A 4 -18.91 -38.67 -0.09
C ILE A 4 -18.67 -37.65 1.01
N GLY A 5 -17.96 -36.57 0.68
CA GLY A 5 -17.62 -35.50 1.62
C GLY A 5 -18.30 -34.18 1.25
N PHE A 6 -18.93 -33.55 2.24
CA PHE A 6 -19.46 -32.18 2.13
C PHE A 6 -18.65 -31.28 3.04
N PHE A 7 -17.97 -30.30 2.45
CA PHE A 7 -17.06 -29.42 3.18
C PHE A 7 -17.68 -28.04 3.38
N SER A 8 -17.66 -27.55 4.61
CA SER A 8 -18.08 -26.19 4.94
C SER A 8 -16.93 -25.18 4.77
N GLY A 9 -17.26 -23.88 4.75
CA GLY A 9 -16.26 -22.82 4.74
C GLY A 9 -15.49 -22.66 3.42
N TYR A 10 -16.13 -22.96 2.28
CA TYR A 10 -15.55 -22.74 0.95
C TYR A 10 -15.09 -21.28 0.76
N ALA A 11 -15.95 -20.32 1.09
CA ALA A 11 -15.65 -18.88 1.03
C ALA A 11 -14.52 -18.45 2.00
N MET A 12 -14.27 -19.22 3.06
CA MET A 12 -13.24 -18.95 4.08
C MET A 12 -11.92 -19.64 3.75
N GLY A 13 -11.52 -19.55 2.47
CA GLY A 13 -10.34 -20.20 1.94
C GLY A 13 -10.42 -21.73 2.04
N MET A 14 -11.58 -22.31 1.72
CA MET A 14 -11.81 -23.76 1.73
C MET A 14 -11.48 -24.40 3.08
N ALA A 15 -11.89 -23.76 4.18
CA ALA A 15 -11.51 -24.14 5.54
C ALA A 15 -11.81 -25.61 5.85
N GLY A 16 -13.03 -26.09 5.58
CA GLY A 16 -13.44 -27.46 5.93
C GLY A 16 -12.52 -28.53 5.35
N VAL A 17 -12.15 -28.40 4.08
CA VAL A 17 -11.24 -29.36 3.44
C VAL A 17 -9.79 -29.21 3.92
N ARG A 18 -9.30 -28.00 4.24
CA ARG A 18 -7.96 -27.82 4.81
C ARG A 18 -7.83 -28.49 6.18
N TYR A 19 -8.83 -28.32 7.05
CA TYR A 19 -8.87 -28.98 8.35
C TYR A 19 -9.03 -30.49 8.21
N PHE A 20 -9.84 -30.97 7.26
CA PHE A 20 -9.93 -32.39 6.94
C PHE A 20 -8.57 -32.95 6.51
N CYS A 21 -7.87 -32.28 5.59
CA CYS A 21 -6.56 -32.72 5.13
C CYS A 21 -5.51 -32.72 6.24
N GLU A 22 -5.51 -31.72 7.11
CA GLU A 22 -4.65 -31.69 8.31
C GLU A 22 -4.94 -32.86 9.25
N ASP A 23 -6.21 -33.16 9.53
CA ASP A 23 -6.56 -34.26 10.43
C ASP A 23 -6.27 -35.63 9.82
N ILE A 24 -6.67 -35.87 8.57
CA ILE A 24 -6.56 -37.17 7.93
C ILE A 24 -5.16 -37.44 7.40
N PHE A 25 -4.56 -36.53 6.62
CA PHE A 25 -3.30 -36.82 5.94
C PHE A 25 -2.07 -36.54 6.80
N PHE A 26 -2.11 -35.58 7.73
CA PHE A 26 -0.94 -35.28 8.57
C PHE A 26 -1.00 -35.93 9.96
N ARG A 27 -2.19 -36.12 10.56
CA ARG A 27 -2.32 -36.69 11.91
C ARG A 27 -2.70 -38.18 11.90
N HIS A 28 -3.50 -38.60 10.91
CA HIS A 28 -4.05 -39.96 10.81
C HIS A 28 -3.61 -40.69 9.53
N TRP A 29 -2.40 -40.40 9.03
CA TRP A 29 -1.86 -41.08 7.83
C TRP A 29 -1.84 -42.60 7.99
N SER A 30 -1.17 -43.08 9.05
CA SER A 30 -1.08 -44.51 9.41
C SER A 30 -1.76 -44.84 10.75
N LYS A 31 -2.58 -43.91 11.27
CA LYS A 31 -3.32 -44.08 12.52
C LYS A 31 -4.82 -44.02 12.21
N PRO A 32 -5.66 -44.91 12.75
CA PRO A 32 -7.08 -44.90 12.44
C PRO A 32 -7.74 -43.64 13.03
N LYS A 33 -8.43 -42.88 12.19
CA LYS A 33 -9.44 -41.93 12.65
C LYS A 33 -10.77 -42.67 12.76
N ILE A 34 -11.30 -42.74 13.98
CA ILE A 34 -12.65 -43.27 14.20
C ILE A 34 -13.65 -42.16 13.89
N ILE A 35 -14.55 -42.41 12.94
CA ILE A 35 -15.65 -41.51 12.59
C ILE A 35 -16.99 -42.23 12.72
N ASN A 36 -18.03 -41.49 13.07
CA ASN A 36 -19.39 -42.00 13.11
C ASN A 36 -20.04 -41.81 11.73
N GLY A 37 -20.12 -42.88 10.95
CA GLY A 37 -20.75 -42.87 9.63
C GLY A 37 -22.24 -43.24 9.69
N SER A 38 -22.91 -43.19 8.55
CA SER A 38 -24.32 -43.58 8.42
C SER A 38 -24.60 -45.07 8.73
N LYS A 39 -23.56 -45.90 8.73
CA LYS A 39 -23.60 -47.33 9.06
C LYS A 39 -22.93 -47.68 10.41
N GLY A 40 -22.67 -46.68 11.25
CA GLY A 40 -21.99 -46.82 12.53
C GLY A 40 -20.52 -46.36 12.50
N LEU A 41 -19.76 -46.74 13.53
CA LEU A 41 -18.36 -46.37 13.66
C LEU A 41 -17.53 -47.02 12.55
N THR A 42 -16.82 -46.21 11.78
CA THR A 42 -15.88 -46.67 10.75
C THR A 42 -14.51 -46.04 11.00
N GLN A 43 -13.46 -46.73 10.59
CA GLN A 43 -12.09 -46.23 10.64
C GLN A 43 -11.68 -45.74 9.25
N ILE A 44 -11.02 -44.60 9.20
CA ILE A 44 -10.40 -44.06 7.99
C ILE A 44 -8.93 -43.78 8.27
N PHE A 45 -8.09 -44.17 7.32
CA PHE A 45 -6.67 -43.85 7.30
C PHE A 45 -6.38 -42.93 6.10
N GLY A 46 -5.38 -42.04 6.23
CA GLY A 46 -5.01 -41.14 5.15
C GLY A 46 -4.49 -41.86 3.90
N ASP A 47 -3.76 -42.96 4.08
CA ASP A 47 -3.19 -43.78 2.99
C ASP A 47 -4.22 -44.60 2.20
N GLN A 48 -5.47 -44.68 2.67
CA GLN A 48 -6.55 -45.39 1.98
C GLN A 48 -7.23 -44.55 0.89
N ILE A 49 -7.03 -43.22 0.88
CA ILE A 49 -7.65 -42.32 -0.10
C ILE A 49 -6.79 -42.29 -1.36
N LYS A 50 -7.25 -42.96 -2.42
CA LYS A 50 -6.53 -43.07 -3.70
C LYS A 50 -6.74 -41.87 -4.63
N ILE A 51 -7.99 -41.45 -4.78
CA ILE A 51 -8.39 -40.38 -5.71
C ILE A 51 -9.49 -39.54 -5.11
N VAL A 52 -9.46 -38.23 -5.37
CA VAL A 52 -10.52 -37.30 -5.00
C VAL A 52 -11.12 -36.66 -6.25
N LEU A 53 -12.43 -36.83 -6.41
CA LEU A 53 -13.20 -36.18 -7.47
C LEU A 53 -14.08 -35.11 -6.82
N SER A 54 -13.89 -33.85 -7.24
CA SER A 54 -14.66 -32.71 -6.77
C SER A 54 -15.59 -32.21 -7.88
N PHE A 55 -16.75 -31.69 -7.51
CA PHE A 55 -17.76 -31.19 -8.44
C PHE A 55 -18.06 -29.73 -8.09
N ASP A 56 -17.75 -28.81 -8.99
CA ASP A 56 -17.95 -27.37 -8.84
C ASP A 56 -18.74 -26.84 -10.04
N PHE A 57 -20.06 -26.88 -9.91
CA PHE A 57 -20.97 -26.51 -10.98
C PHE A 57 -21.63 -25.14 -10.77
N SER A 58 -21.82 -24.46 -11.89
CA SER A 58 -22.60 -23.24 -12.07
C SER A 58 -23.59 -23.45 -13.22
N THR A 59 -24.71 -22.74 -13.18
CA THR A 59 -25.72 -22.76 -14.25
C THR A 59 -25.49 -21.70 -15.33
N ASP A 60 -24.40 -20.96 -15.27
CA ASP A 60 -24.06 -19.92 -16.26
C ASP A 60 -23.88 -20.49 -17.68
N SER A 61 -23.37 -21.73 -17.78
CA SER A 61 -23.01 -22.37 -19.04
C SER A 61 -23.28 -23.88 -18.99
N ARG A 62 -23.33 -24.49 -20.17
CA ARG A 62 -23.47 -25.95 -20.38
C ARG A 62 -22.12 -26.68 -20.43
N SER A 63 -21.05 -25.93 -20.61
CA SER A 63 -19.72 -26.44 -20.87
C SER A 63 -19.02 -26.88 -19.59
N LEU A 64 -18.16 -27.88 -19.70
CA LEU A 64 -17.46 -28.49 -18.58
C LEU A 64 -15.94 -28.34 -18.74
N ALA A 65 -15.20 -28.28 -17.65
CA ALA A 65 -13.75 -28.39 -17.63
C ALA A 65 -13.33 -29.43 -16.59
N LEU A 66 -12.31 -30.21 -16.92
CA LEU A 66 -11.58 -31.03 -15.95
C LEU A 66 -10.31 -30.29 -15.58
N VAL A 67 -10.22 -29.87 -14.31
CA VAL A 67 -9.12 -29.06 -13.78
C VAL A 67 -8.46 -29.76 -12.59
N THR A 68 -7.15 -29.62 -12.48
CA THR A 68 -6.35 -30.08 -11.33
C THR A 68 -5.73 -28.88 -10.60
N GLN A 69 -5.18 -27.94 -11.35
CA GLN A 69 -4.65 -26.68 -10.84
C GLN A 69 -5.72 -25.59 -10.94
N GLY A 70 -5.74 -24.68 -9.97
CA GLY A 70 -6.68 -23.58 -9.92
C GLY A 70 -5.99 -22.24 -9.70
N THR A 71 -6.77 -21.26 -9.24
CA THR A 71 -6.31 -19.91 -8.95
C THR A 71 -6.15 -19.64 -7.47
N PHE A 72 -6.49 -20.58 -6.58
CA PHE A 72 -6.31 -20.36 -5.15
C PHE A 72 -4.86 -20.59 -4.76
N TYR A 73 -4.33 -21.81 -4.88
CA TYR A 73 -2.92 -22.12 -4.60
C TYR A 73 -2.05 -22.06 -5.87
N GLY A 74 -2.62 -22.37 -7.03
CA GLY A 74 -1.96 -22.24 -8.32
C GLY A 74 -0.92 -23.29 -8.63
N GLY A 75 0.20 -22.84 -9.22
CA GLY A 75 1.20 -23.71 -9.86
C GLY A 75 1.62 -24.90 -8.99
N PHE A 76 1.55 -26.08 -9.58
CA PHE A 76 1.87 -27.37 -8.99
C PHE A 76 2.95 -28.07 -9.83
N ASP A 77 3.99 -28.57 -9.17
CA ASP A 77 5.15 -29.16 -9.85
C ASP A 77 4.93 -30.65 -10.12
N TRP A 78 4.40 -30.98 -11.30
CA TRP A 78 4.20 -32.37 -11.72
C TRP A 78 5.49 -33.17 -11.85
N THR A 79 6.66 -32.53 -12.09
CA THR A 79 7.94 -33.25 -12.21
C THR A 79 8.32 -33.98 -10.93
N ARG A 80 7.84 -33.45 -9.80
CA ARG A 80 8.03 -34.02 -8.46
C ARG A 80 6.81 -34.74 -7.93
N ALA A 81 5.67 -34.72 -8.62
CA ALA A 81 4.43 -35.36 -8.17
C ALA A 81 4.12 -36.65 -8.94
N GLY A 82 4.79 -36.88 -10.07
CA GLY A 82 4.68 -38.09 -10.89
C GLY A 82 4.06 -37.85 -12.27
N ASN A 83 3.78 -38.93 -13.00
CA ASN A 83 3.46 -38.85 -14.43
C ASN A 83 1.97 -38.56 -14.74
N ILE A 84 1.59 -37.29 -14.73
CA ILE A 84 0.22 -36.84 -15.03
C ILE A 84 -0.26 -37.16 -16.46
N GLU A 85 0.65 -37.39 -17.42
CA GLU A 85 0.25 -37.72 -18.79
C GLU A 85 -0.48 -39.06 -18.88
N SER A 86 -0.19 -39.98 -17.97
CA SER A 86 -0.86 -41.29 -17.91
C SER A 86 -2.35 -41.15 -17.60
N ILE A 87 -2.74 -40.27 -16.66
CA ILE A 87 -4.16 -40.04 -16.35
C ILE A 87 -4.87 -39.23 -17.44
N ILE A 88 -4.17 -38.27 -18.07
CA ILE A 88 -4.72 -37.52 -19.21
C ILE A 88 -5.03 -38.48 -20.36
N SER A 89 -4.09 -39.36 -20.67
CA SER A 89 -4.25 -40.40 -21.70
C SER A 89 -5.38 -41.36 -21.35
N TYR A 90 -5.51 -41.74 -20.08
CA TYR A 90 -6.60 -42.58 -19.61
C TYR A 90 -7.97 -41.90 -19.81
N ILE A 91 -8.13 -40.64 -19.38
CA ILE A 91 -9.38 -39.87 -19.56
C ILE A 91 -9.70 -39.67 -21.04
N ARG A 92 -8.70 -39.50 -21.90
CA ARG A 92 -8.90 -39.44 -23.35
C ARG A 92 -9.27 -40.78 -23.98
N ARG A 93 -9.02 -41.92 -23.33
CA ARG A 93 -9.33 -43.27 -23.83
C ARG A 93 -10.70 -43.79 -23.39
N ILE A 94 -11.23 -43.32 -22.27
CA ILE A 94 -12.59 -43.71 -21.82
C ILE A 94 -13.71 -43.05 -22.64
N GLY A 95 -13.37 -42.08 -23.50
CA GLY A 95 -14.25 -41.43 -24.46
C GLY A 95 -13.48 -41.00 -25.71
N GLU A 96 -14.09 -40.19 -26.57
CA GLU A 96 -13.40 -39.55 -27.72
C GLU A 96 -13.26 -38.05 -27.47
N TYR A 97 -12.04 -37.57 -27.29
CA TYR A 97 -11.76 -36.14 -27.10
C TYR A 97 -11.19 -35.49 -28.38
N SER A 98 -11.81 -34.41 -28.83
CA SER A 98 -11.25 -33.52 -29.86
C SER A 98 -10.70 -32.24 -29.21
N SER A 99 -9.39 -32.02 -29.33
CA SER A 99 -8.72 -30.82 -28.82
C SER A 99 -8.90 -29.58 -29.69
N THR A 100 -9.33 -29.74 -30.96
CA THR A 100 -9.61 -28.60 -31.85
C THR A 100 -10.95 -27.95 -31.51
N ASP A 101 -11.95 -28.79 -31.23
CA ASP A 101 -13.33 -28.34 -31.05
C ASP A 101 -13.74 -28.28 -29.57
N TYR A 102 -12.86 -28.74 -28.67
CA TYR A 102 -13.13 -28.90 -27.23
C TYR A 102 -14.39 -29.73 -26.97
N THR A 103 -14.47 -30.89 -27.64
CA THR A 103 -15.63 -31.78 -27.54
C THR A 103 -15.24 -33.15 -27.03
N TYR A 104 -16.06 -33.70 -26.15
CA TYR A 104 -15.86 -35.00 -25.55
C TYR A 104 -17.09 -35.87 -25.77
N LYS A 105 -16.91 -37.02 -26.42
CA LYS A 105 -17.98 -37.98 -26.63
C LYS A 105 -17.83 -39.15 -25.68
N ILE A 106 -18.90 -39.45 -24.95
CA ILE A 106 -18.97 -40.60 -24.04
C ILE A 106 -20.43 -41.05 -23.93
N GLY A 107 -20.66 -42.37 -23.88
CA GLY A 107 -22.02 -42.92 -23.78
C GLY A 107 -22.95 -42.53 -24.94
N GLY A 108 -22.41 -42.35 -26.15
CA GLY A 108 -23.17 -41.95 -27.34
C GLY A 108 -23.60 -40.47 -27.39
N LYS A 109 -23.23 -39.66 -26.39
CA LYS A 109 -23.51 -38.21 -26.34
C LYS A 109 -22.25 -37.39 -26.52
N LYS A 110 -22.39 -36.16 -27.01
CA LYS A 110 -21.31 -35.19 -27.22
C LYS A 110 -21.47 -34.01 -26.26
N TYR A 111 -20.41 -33.70 -25.53
CA TYR A 111 -20.36 -32.59 -24.56
C TYR A 111 -19.26 -31.61 -24.93
N ARG A 112 -19.47 -30.33 -24.63
CA ARG A 112 -18.42 -29.31 -24.74
C ARG A 112 -17.57 -29.36 -23.47
N MET A 113 -16.32 -29.78 -23.60
CA MET A 113 -15.45 -30.07 -22.47
C MET A 113 -14.01 -29.62 -22.71
N PHE A 114 -13.41 -28.99 -21.71
CA PHE A 114 -12.02 -28.55 -21.72
C PHE A 114 -11.18 -29.44 -20.78
N LEU A 115 -10.06 -29.97 -21.28
CA LEU A 115 -9.13 -30.77 -20.46
C LEU A 115 -7.93 -29.90 -20.02
N SER A 116 -7.99 -29.36 -18.81
CA SER A 116 -6.98 -28.49 -18.21
C SER A 116 -6.30 -29.18 -17.00
N ILE A 117 -5.73 -30.36 -17.25
CA ILE A 117 -5.22 -31.29 -16.21
C ILE A 117 -3.70 -31.14 -15.99
N LEU A 118 -2.90 -30.91 -17.03
CA LEU A 118 -1.45 -30.73 -16.88
C LEU A 118 -1.09 -29.35 -16.31
N ARG A 119 -1.76 -28.32 -16.83
CA ARG A 119 -1.58 -26.91 -16.46
C ARG A 119 -2.93 -26.23 -16.55
N LEU A 120 -3.11 -25.16 -15.79
CA LEU A 120 -4.32 -24.33 -15.89
C LEU A 120 -4.31 -23.57 -17.22
N ASP A 121 -5.00 -24.12 -18.23
CA ASP A 121 -5.28 -23.46 -19.49
C ASP A 121 -6.51 -22.56 -19.31
N ARG A 122 -6.37 -21.27 -19.60
CA ARG A 122 -7.44 -20.27 -19.43
C ARG A 122 -8.48 -20.33 -20.54
N ILE A 123 -8.27 -21.13 -21.59
CA ILE A 123 -9.25 -21.29 -22.68
C ILE A 123 -10.54 -21.89 -22.11
N GLY A 124 -11.64 -21.15 -22.25
CA GLY A 124 -12.93 -21.53 -21.67
C GLY A 124 -13.02 -21.32 -20.14
N LEU A 125 -12.04 -20.70 -19.49
CA LEU A 125 -12.05 -20.42 -18.05
C LEU A 125 -11.83 -18.92 -17.78
N PRO A 126 -12.84 -18.07 -18.08
CA PRO A 126 -12.72 -16.61 -17.96
C PRO A 126 -12.73 -16.11 -16.50
N SER A 127 -13.23 -16.90 -15.55
CA SER A 127 -13.35 -16.56 -14.14
C SER A 127 -12.19 -17.12 -13.28
N GLN A 128 -12.20 -16.81 -11.98
CA GLN A 128 -11.33 -17.49 -11.02
C GLN A 128 -11.75 -18.96 -10.89
N VAL A 129 -10.76 -19.85 -10.85
CA VAL A 129 -10.95 -21.30 -10.78
C VAL A 129 -10.46 -21.74 -9.40
N ASN A 130 -11.20 -21.41 -8.35
CA ASN A 130 -10.88 -21.84 -6.99
C ASN A 130 -11.62 -23.15 -6.75
N HIS A 131 -10.93 -24.23 -6.36
CA HIS A 131 -11.60 -25.51 -6.17
C HIS A 131 -10.88 -26.41 -5.17
N LEU A 132 -11.63 -27.34 -4.58
CA LEU A 132 -11.17 -28.16 -3.46
C LEU A 132 -9.98 -29.07 -3.83
N SER A 133 -9.91 -29.53 -5.10
CA SER A 133 -8.83 -30.42 -5.55
C SER A 133 -7.43 -29.83 -5.43
N GLU A 134 -7.28 -28.49 -5.48
CA GLU A 134 -5.96 -27.86 -5.28
C GLU A 134 -5.34 -28.26 -3.93
N ILE A 135 -6.17 -28.34 -2.88
CA ILE A 135 -5.71 -28.67 -1.52
C ILE A 135 -5.25 -30.12 -1.45
N PHE A 136 -6.01 -31.04 -2.03
CA PHE A 136 -5.67 -32.45 -2.06
C PHE A 136 -4.37 -32.70 -2.83
N LEU A 137 -4.18 -32.02 -3.97
CA LEU A 137 -2.94 -32.11 -4.72
C LEU A 137 -1.75 -31.63 -3.90
N HIS A 138 -1.88 -30.48 -3.21
CA HIS A 138 -0.81 -29.93 -2.38
C HIS A 138 -0.47 -30.77 -1.13
N VAL A 139 -1.34 -31.67 -0.69
CA VAL A 139 -1.02 -32.66 0.36
C VAL A 139 -0.52 -34.00 -0.17
N GLY A 140 -0.32 -34.11 -1.49
CA GLY A 140 0.16 -35.35 -2.11
C GLY A 140 -0.93 -36.39 -2.30
N ILE A 141 -2.17 -35.97 -2.60
CA ILE A 141 -3.29 -36.84 -3.01
C ILE A 141 -3.79 -36.42 -4.38
N PHE A 142 -3.88 -37.37 -5.31
CA PHE A 142 -4.34 -37.06 -6.65
C PHE A 142 -5.82 -36.64 -6.64
N ALA A 143 -6.09 -35.45 -7.18
CA ALA A 143 -7.43 -34.90 -7.20
C ALA A 143 -7.71 -34.11 -8.48
N MET A 144 -8.96 -34.18 -8.95
CA MET A 144 -9.46 -33.40 -10.08
C MET A 144 -10.85 -32.85 -9.79
N THR A 145 -11.16 -31.70 -10.37
CA THR A 145 -12.47 -31.06 -10.26
C THR A 145 -13.15 -31.00 -11.62
N PHE A 146 -14.42 -31.39 -11.64
CA PHE A 146 -15.37 -31.07 -12.70
C PHE A 146 -15.88 -29.65 -12.46
N PHE A 147 -15.42 -28.71 -13.28
CA PHE A 147 -15.66 -27.28 -13.13
C PHE A 147 -16.47 -26.73 -14.32
N THR A 148 -17.44 -25.84 -14.11
CA THR A 148 -18.18 -25.23 -15.24
C THR A 148 -17.29 -24.32 -16.09
N ALA A 149 -17.19 -24.62 -17.38
CA ALA A 149 -16.44 -23.83 -18.34
C ALA A 149 -17.34 -22.79 -19.04
N GLU A 150 -16.71 -21.79 -19.67
CA GLU A 150 -17.33 -20.67 -20.36
C GLU A 150 -18.28 -19.87 -19.45
N ALA A 151 -18.00 -19.89 -18.14
CA ALA A 151 -18.78 -19.23 -17.11
C ALA A 151 -17.96 -18.12 -16.45
N SER A 152 -18.45 -16.88 -16.58
CA SER A 152 -17.83 -15.70 -15.97
C SER A 152 -18.14 -15.55 -14.48
N ARG A 153 -19.14 -16.28 -13.94
CA ARG A 153 -19.52 -16.29 -12.52
C ARG A 153 -19.73 -14.88 -11.94
N ILE A 154 -20.39 -14.00 -12.70
CA ILE A 154 -20.55 -12.58 -12.36
C ILE A 154 -21.40 -12.38 -11.10
N LEU A 155 -22.41 -13.25 -10.89
CA LEU A 155 -23.32 -13.18 -9.75
C LEU A 155 -22.77 -13.87 -8.49
N TRP A 156 -21.71 -14.67 -8.62
CA TRP A 156 -21.17 -15.45 -7.50
C TRP A 156 -20.62 -14.56 -6.38
N GLU A 157 -20.79 -14.99 -5.14
CA GLU A 157 -20.42 -14.23 -3.93
C GLU A 157 -21.10 -12.85 -3.84
N THR A 158 -22.21 -12.64 -4.57
CA THR A 158 -23.03 -11.42 -4.48
C THR A 158 -24.41 -11.71 -3.87
N PRO A 159 -25.08 -10.71 -3.26
CA PRO A 159 -26.47 -10.84 -2.84
C PRO A 159 -27.45 -11.16 -3.98
N CYS A 160 -27.02 -11.02 -5.24
CA CYS A 160 -27.82 -11.31 -6.43
C CYS A 160 -27.76 -12.79 -6.84
N ASP A 161 -26.98 -13.64 -6.15
CA ASP A 161 -26.95 -15.10 -6.37
C ASP A 161 -28.18 -15.77 -5.75
N ILE A 162 -29.32 -15.58 -6.40
CA ILE A 162 -30.64 -16.03 -5.93
C ILE A 162 -31.18 -17.15 -6.81
N TYR A 163 -32.10 -17.93 -6.24
CA TYR A 163 -32.70 -19.10 -6.90
C TYR A 163 -33.28 -18.80 -8.30
N SER A 164 -33.87 -17.61 -8.51
CA SER A 164 -34.46 -17.23 -9.80
C SER A 164 -33.44 -17.07 -10.94
N MET A 165 -32.15 -16.94 -10.61
CA MET A 165 -31.07 -16.85 -11.61
C MET A 165 -30.56 -18.23 -12.06
N VAL A 166 -30.99 -19.31 -11.40
CA VAL A 166 -30.52 -20.68 -11.64
C VAL A 166 -31.15 -21.25 -12.91
N LYS A 167 -30.32 -21.73 -13.84
CA LYS A 167 -30.74 -22.34 -15.12
C LYS A 167 -30.46 -23.84 -15.13
N PHE A 168 -31.42 -24.65 -14.66
CA PHE A 168 -31.23 -26.10 -14.51
C PHE A 168 -30.89 -26.83 -15.82
N ASP A 169 -31.39 -26.36 -16.97
CA ASP A 169 -31.06 -26.93 -18.29
C ASP A 169 -29.56 -26.89 -18.60
N ASN A 170 -28.84 -25.93 -18.02
CA ASN A 170 -27.40 -25.81 -18.19
C ASN A 170 -26.61 -26.80 -17.33
N LEU A 171 -27.21 -27.29 -16.24
CA LEU A 171 -26.57 -28.22 -15.32
C LEU A 171 -26.60 -29.67 -15.83
N LYS A 172 -27.68 -30.05 -16.54
CA LYS A 172 -27.87 -31.41 -17.06
C LYS A 172 -26.66 -31.97 -17.81
N PRO A 173 -26.09 -31.31 -18.85
CA PRO A 173 -24.93 -31.85 -19.57
C PRO A 173 -23.68 -32.00 -18.70
N GLN A 174 -23.50 -31.13 -17.69
CA GLN A 174 -22.37 -31.19 -16.76
C GLN A 174 -22.48 -32.40 -15.83
N ILE A 175 -23.66 -32.65 -15.27
CA ILE A 175 -23.94 -33.82 -14.43
C ILE A 175 -23.82 -35.10 -15.24
N GLU A 176 -24.42 -35.17 -16.43
CA GLU A 176 -24.36 -36.37 -17.28
C GLU A 176 -22.91 -36.76 -17.62
N ALA A 177 -22.10 -35.81 -18.10
CA ALA A 177 -20.70 -36.07 -18.47
C ALA A 177 -19.84 -36.46 -17.25
N SER A 178 -19.97 -35.72 -16.15
CA SER A 178 -19.18 -35.98 -14.93
C SER A 178 -19.57 -37.31 -14.27
N TYR A 179 -20.86 -37.67 -14.27
CA TYR A 179 -21.35 -38.97 -13.80
C TYR A 179 -20.78 -40.10 -14.65
N MET A 180 -20.84 -40.00 -15.99
CA MET A 180 -20.32 -41.04 -16.88
C MET A 180 -18.82 -41.27 -16.65
N ILE A 181 -18.02 -40.20 -16.61
CA ILE A 181 -16.57 -40.29 -16.35
C ILE A 181 -16.30 -40.90 -14.97
N THR A 182 -17.00 -40.43 -13.93
CA THR A 182 -16.85 -40.95 -12.57
C THR A 182 -17.24 -42.43 -12.47
N SER A 183 -18.33 -42.83 -13.13
CA SER A 183 -18.81 -44.21 -13.12
C SER A 183 -17.82 -45.17 -13.79
N VAL A 184 -17.13 -44.73 -14.84
CA VAL A 184 -16.08 -45.51 -15.49
C VAL A 184 -14.85 -45.60 -14.59
N LEU A 185 -14.42 -44.48 -13.99
CA LEU A 185 -13.29 -44.46 -13.06
C LEU A 185 -13.49 -45.40 -11.86
N LEU A 186 -14.71 -45.50 -11.33
CA LEU A 186 -15.01 -46.34 -10.17
C LEU A 186 -15.18 -47.83 -10.51
N ASN A 187 -15.60 -48.16 -11.74
CA ASN A 187 -15.96 -49.53 -12.13
C ASN A 187 -15.02 -50.13 -13.19
N ASP A 188 -13.91 -49.47 -13.56
CA ASP A 188 -13.00 -50.00 -14.59
C ASP A 188 -12.42 -51.34 -14.12
N PRO A 189 -12.68 -52.45 -14.85
CA PRO A 189 -12.19 -53.78 -14.48
C PRO A 189 -10.65 -53.89 -14.58
N ARG A 190 -9.97 -52.91 -15.18
CA ARG A 190 -8.51 -52.77 -15.19
C ARG A 190 -8.02 -52.01 -13.96
N GLU A 191 -8.52 -52.38 -12.78
CA GLU A 191 -8.22 -51.70 -11.52
C GLU A 191 -6.70 -51.56 -11.29
N SER A 192 -5.91 -52.58 -11.67
CA SER A 192 -4.45 -52.54 -11.61
C SER A 192 -3.82 -51.43 -12.45
N THR A 193 -4.42 -51.06 -13.58
CA THR A 193 -3.92 -49.99 -14.45
C THR A 193 -4.20 -48.62 -13.84
N LEU A 194 -5.40 -48.39 -13.33
CA LEU A 194 -5.75 -47.14 -12.66
C LEU A 194 -4.96 -46.99 -11.34
N ASP A 195 -4.81 -48.07 -10.57
CA ASP A 195 -4.03 -48.07 -9.33
C ASP A 195 -2.55 -47.81 -9.61
N ASN A 196 -1.97 -48.38 -10.68
CA ASN A 196 -0.59 -48.10 -11.09
C ASN A 196 -0.42 -46.64 -11.59
N VAL A 197 -1.40 -46.11 -12.32
CA VAL A 197 -1.38 -44.71 -12.78
C VAL A 197 -1.47 -43.75 -11.60
N ILE A 198 -2.36 -43.99 -10.64
CA ILE A 198 -2.54 -43.14 -9.46
C ILE A 198 -1.35 -43.27 -8.50
N ARG A 199 -0.86 -44.49 -8.21
CA ARG A 199 0.32 -44.69 -7.35
C ARG A 199 1.60 -44.10 -7.97
N GLY A 200 1.68 -44.05 -9.31
CA GLY A 200 2.77 -43.39 -10.03
C GLY A 200 2.69 -41.86 -10.04
N ILE A 201 1.59 -41.29 -9.56
CA ILE A 201 1.33 -39.86 -9.44
C ILE A 201 0.99 -39.58 -7.98
N MET A 202 1.96 -39.61 -7.06
CA MET A 202 1.91 -38.93 -5.75
C MET A 202 3.16 -39.26 -4.90
N HIS A 203 3.57 -38.32 -4.04
CA HIS A 203 4.55 -38.52 -2.96
C HIS A 203 3.85 -38.31 -1.61
N GLY A 204 4.38 -38.88 -0.53
CA GLY A 204 3.83 -38.71 0.81
C GLY A 204 3.60 -37.24 1.19
N HIS A 205 2.68 -36.99 2.12
CA HIS A 205 2.35 -35.66 2.58
C HIS A 205 3.60 -34.91 3.11
N SER A 206 3.70 -33.64 2.77
CA SER A 206 4.81 -32.77 3.17
C SER A 206 4.29 -31.43 3.66
N ARG A 207 5.01 -30.82 4.61
CA ARG A 207 4.72 -29.47 5.11
C ARG A 207 5.51 -28.39 4.40
N ASP A 208 6.51 -28.78 3.62
CA ASP A 208 7.49 -27.90 3.00
C ASP A 208 7.24 -27.75 1.50
N ALA A 209 7.78 -26.66 0.94
CA ALA A 209 7.80 -26.45 -0.50
C ALA A 209 8.75 -27.45 -1.20
N PRO A 210 8.52 -27.81 -2.48
CA PRO A 210 7.52 -27.25 -3.38
C PRO A 210 6.17 -28.00 -3.42
N LEU A 211 6.08 -29.15 -2.76
CA LEU A 211 4.88 -29.98 -2.67
C LEU A 211 4.53 -30.16 -1.20
N GLY A 212 3.65 -29.32 -0.68
CA GLY A 212 3.26 -29.39 0.71
C GLY A 212 2.37 -28.24 1.16
N LEU A 213 1.74 -28.45 2.33
CA LEU A 213 0.94 -27.47 3.03
C LEU A 213 1.46 -27.26 4.44
N ALA A 214 1.82 -26.02 4.75
CA ALA A 214 2.29 -25.63 6.07
C ALA A 214 1.13 -25.47 7.06
N LEU A 215 1.44 -25.69 8.34
CA LEU A 215 0.58 -25.44 9.49
C LEU A 215 1.04 -24.18 10.20
N LEU A 216 0.27 -23.10 10.07
CA LEU A 216 0.53 -21.89 10.83
C LEU A 216 -0.08 -22.03 12.22
N ARG A 217 0.77 -21.88 13.24
CA ARG A 217 0.34 -21.73 14.63
C ARG A 217 0.82 -20.39 15.16
N GLY A 218 -0.03 -19.75 15.94
CA GLY A 218 0.33 -18.49 16.55
C GLY A 218 -0.34 -18.25 17.89
N ARG A 219 0.10 -17.19 18.53
CA ARG A 219 -0.40 -16.76 19.82
C ARG A 219 -0.59 -15.25 19.87
N LEU A 220 -1.76 -14.83 20.29
CA LEU A 220 -2.10 -13.44 20.54
C LEU A 220 -1.59 -13.06 21.94
N SER A 221 -0.92 -11.93 22.04
CA SER A 221 -0.42 -11.38 23.30
C SER A 221 -0.75 -9.89 23.37
N TYR A 222 -0.70 -9.31 24.57
CA TYR A 222 -0.76 -7.86 24.76
C TYR A 222 0.36 -7.40 25.67
N TYR A 223 0.74 -6.13 25.58
CA TYR A 223 1.74 -5.57 26.49
C TYR A 223 1.12 -5.28 27.85
N ASN A 224 1.64 -5.91 28.91
CA ASN A 224 1.17 -5.70 30.28
C ASN A 224 2.08 -4.69 30.99
N TRP A 225 1.55 -3.50 31.24
CA TRP A 225 2.26 -2.39 31.89
C TRP A 225 2.78 -2.72 33.29
N SER A 226 2.06 -3.53 34.07
CA SER A 226 2.49 -3.91 35.42
C SER A 226 3.66 -4.90 35.41
N LYS A 227 3.73 -5.78 34.40
CA LYS A 227 4.83 -6.73 34.22
C LYS A 227 5.99 -6.17 33.39
N VAL A 228 5.77 -5.07 32.68
CA VAL A 228 6.69 -4.50 31.69
C VAL A 228 7.06 -5.53 30.60
N TRP A 229 6.17 -6.48 30.33
CA TRP A 229 6.37 -7.58 29.39
C TRP A 229 5.04 -8.02 28.73
N TYR A 230 5.12 -8.83 27.68
CA TYR A 230 3.95 -9.38 27.02
C TYR A 230 3.23 -10.41 27.89
N ASP A 231 1.90 -10.39 27.89
CA ASP A 231 1.03 -11.29 28.64
C ASP A 231 0.00 -11.95 27.71
N GLN A 232 -0.53 -13.09 28.15
CA GLN A 232 -1.37 -14.01 27.38
C GLN A 232 -2.61 -14.46 28.17
N HIS A 233 -2.78 -13.96 29.40
CA HIS A 233 -3.95 -14.26 30.23
C HIS A 233 -5.16 -13.43 29.77
N TRP A 234 -5.68 -13.76 28.59
CA TRP A 234 -6.85 -13.11 28.01
C TRP A 234 -8.12 -13.34 28.84
N ASP A 235 -8.23 -14.45 29.56
CA ASP A 235 -9.34 -14.73 30.48
C ASP A 235 -9.54 -13.66 31.57
N LYS A 236 -8.49 -12.88 31.89
CA LYS A 236 -8.55 -11.80 32.88
C LYS A 236 -9.01 -10.46 32.32
N VAL A 237 -9.00 -10.33 31.00
CA VAL A 237 -9.14 -9.03 30.31
C VAL A 237 -10.31 -9.03 29.33
N LEU A 238 -10.63 -10.18 28.75
CA LEU A 238 -11.76 -10.34 27.84
C LEU A 238 -13.07 -10.45 28.61
N SER A 239 -14.09 -9.80 28.06
CA SER A 239 -15.47 -9.98 28.45
C SER A 239 -16.05 -11.25 27.82
N ASN A 240 -17.13 -11.80 28.39
CA ASN A 240 -17.75 -13.02 27.85
C ASN A 240 -18.31 -12.86 26.42
N ASP A 241 -18.67 -11.64 26.04
CA ASP A 241 -19.19 -11.31 24.71
C ASP A 241 -18.07 -10.98 23.70
N GLU A 242 -16.79 -11.08 24.06
CA GLU A 242 -15.67 -10.74 23.17
C GLU A 242 -15.05 -12.00 22.54
N ILE A 243 -14.78 -11.92 21.24
CA ILE A 243 -14.15 -12.97 20.45
C ILE A 243 -12.87 -12.46 19.79
N MET A 244 -11.85 -13.33 19.73
CA MET A 244 -10.59 -13.03 19.06
C MET A 244 -10.61 -13.60 17.64
N ILE A 245 -10.63 -12.73 16.64
CA ILE A 245 -10.58 -13.09 15.23
C ILE A 245 -9.18 -12.86 14.69
N VAL A 246 -8.66 -13.85 13.98
CA VAL A 246 -7.37 -13.79 13.28
C VAL A 246 -7.62 -13.89 11.79
N TYR A 247 -7.11 -12.90 11.07
CA TYR A 247 -7.19 -12.73 9.63
C TYR A 247 -5.78 -12.83 9.04
N VAL A 248 -5.55 -13.81 8.17
CA VAL A 248 -4.27 -14.02 7.50
C VAL A 248 -4.45 -13.86 6.00
N ARG A 249 -3.64 -13.00 5.37
CA ARG A 249 -3.66 -12.80 3.92
C ARG A 249 -2.27 -12.87 3.32
N MET A 250 -2.14 -13.37 2.10
CA MET A 250 -0.87 -13.32 1.36
C MET A 250 -0.65 -11.93 0.75
N ILE A 251 0.59 -11.41 0.82
CA ILE A 251 1.01 -10.12 0.27
C ILE A 251 1.94 -10.34 -0.93
N VAL A 252 1.47 -11.02 -1.98
CA VAL A 252 2.24 -11.15 -3.24
C VAL A 252 1.54 -10.38 -4.35
N LEU A 253 2.27 -9.43 -4.93
CA LEU A 253 1.84 -8.70 -6.12
C LEU A 253 2.14 -9.57 -7.37
N GLY A 254 1.11 -9.88 -8.16
CA GLY A 254 1.28 -10.41 -9.52
C GLY A 254 1.00 -11.90 -9.79
N THR A 255 0.74 -12.75 -8.78
CA THR A 255 0.50 -14.21 -9.01
C THR A 255 -0.97 -14.61 -9.10
N GLY A 256 -1.87 -13.78 -8.57
CA GLY A 256 -3.33 -13.95 -8.65
C GLY A 256 -3.95 -14.96 -7.70
N TYR A 257 -3.21 -15.38 -6.68
CA TYR A 257 -3.68 -16.26 -5.61
C TYR A 257 -4.51 -15.52 -4.56
N LYS A 258 -5.70 -16.01 -4.23
CA LYS A 258 -6.62 -15.44 -3.21
C LYS A 258 -6.43 -16.11 -1.84
N HIS A 259 -5.20 -16.15 -1.32
CA HIS A 259 -4.94 -16.72 0.00
C HIS A 259 -5.43 -15.79 1.12
N ILE A 260 -6.67 -16.00 1.54
CA ILE A 260 -7.29 -15.32 2.67
C ILE A 260 -7.81 -16.39 3.62
N PHE A 261 -7.40 -16.31 4.87
CA PHE A 261 -7.76 -17.26 5.91
C PHE A 261 -8.28 -16.51 7.13
N ILE A 262 -9.38 -17.01 7.70
CA ILE A 262 -9.97 -16.45 8.91
C ILE A 262 -10.13 -17.59 9.91
N THR A 263 -9.76 -17.35 11.16
CA THR A 263 -9.95 -18.29 12.26
C THR A 263 -10.25 -17.54 13.56
N ILE A 264 -10.81 -18.26 14.53
CA ILE A 264 -11.07 -17.73 15.88
C ILE A 264 -9.99 -18.29 16.80
N ALA A 265 -9.29 -17.40 17.52
CA ALA A 265 -8.35 -17.82 18.54
C ALA A 265 -9.10 -18.27 19.80
N ASN A 266 -8.58 -19.28 20.48
CA ASN A 266 -9.14 -19.73 21.75
C ASN A 266 -8.91 -18.68 22.85
N ARG A 267 -9.54 -18.85 24.02
CA ARG A 267 -9.36 -17.90 25.15
C ARG A 267 -7.95 -17.79 25.72
N SER A 268 -7.02 -18.69 25.38
CA SER A 268 -5.58 -18.51 25.70
C SER A 268 -4.82 -17.67 24.66
N GLY A 269 -5.51 -17.16 23.64
CA GLY A 269 -4.93 -16.43 22.50
C GLY A 269 -4.29 -17.34 21.45
N PHE A 270 -4.38 -18.66 21.57
CA PHE A 270 -3.79 -19.59 20.61
C PHE A 270 -4.70 -19.80 19.40
N PHE A 271 -4.11 -19.84 18.21
CA PHE A 271 -4.80 -20.14 16.96
C PHE A 271 -3.97 -21.05 16.05
N GLU A 272 -4.67 -21.77 15.17
CA GLU A 272 -4.08 -22.67 14.19
C GLU A 272 -4.79 -22.54 12.85
N ILE A 273 -4.02 -22.41 11.77
CA ILE A 273 -4.49 -22.31 10.39
C ILE A 273 -3.71 -23.34 9.55
N PRO A 274 -4.33 -24.49 9.22
CA PRO A 274 -3.71 -25.49 8.34
C PRO A 274 -3.75 -25.04 6.88
N GLY A 275 -2.92 -25.63 6.01
CA GLY A 275 -3.05 -25.38 4.58
C GLY A 275 -2.42 -24.08 4.08
N ILE A 276 -1.45 -23.50 4.79
CA ILE A 276 -0.76 -22.32 4.25
C ILE A 276 0.26 -22.77 3.21
N LYS A 277 0.36 -22.07 2.07
CA LYS A 277 1.38 -22.39 1.07
C LYS A 277 2.78 -22.04 1.61
N PRO A 278 3.70 -23.02 1.74
CA PRO A 278 5.07 -22.77 2.19
C PRO A 278 5.89 -22.08 1.10
N SER A 279 6.88 -21.30 1.51
CA SER A 279 7.87 -20.69 0.64
C SER A 279 9.04 -21.64 0.40
N GLY A 280 9.64 -21.59 -0.78
CA GLY A 280 10.76 -22.46 -1.11
C GLY A 280 11.66 -21.87 -2.18
N TRP A 281 12.91 -22.31 -2.23
CA TRP A 281 13.90 -21.87 -3.22
C TRP A 281 13.38 -21.95 -4.66
N ALA A 282 12.66 -23.03 -5.01
CA ALA A 282 12.16 -23.26 -6.37
C ALA A 282 10.85 -22.50 -6.70
N LEU A 283 10.09 -22.06 -5.69
CA LEU A 283 8.76 -21.43 -5.87
C LEU A 283 8.74 -19.93 -5.53
N GLY A 284 9.80 -19.43 -4.90
CA GLY A 284 9.89 -18.06 -4.39
C GLY A 284 9.33 -17.91 -2.97
N ALA A 285 9.26 -16.66 -2.52
CA ALA A 285 8.72 -16.30 -1.23
C ALA A 285 7.22 -15.98 -1.33
N TYR A 286 6.43 -16.59 -0.44
CA TYR A 286 5.02 -16.29 -0.22
C TYR A 286 4.86 -15.60 1.15
N PRO A 287 5.04 -14.27 1.24
CA PRO A 287 4.80 -13.51 2.45
C PRO A 287 3.31 -13.45 2.79
N TYR A 288 3.01 -13.55 4.08
CA TYR A 288 1.66 -13.42 4.64
C TYR A 288 1.62 -12.36 5.73
N GLU A 289 0.54 -11.59 5.79
CA GLU A 289 0.19 -10.68 6.88
C GLU A 289 -0.74 -11.39 7.87
N ILE A 290 -0.50 -11.24 9.17
CA ILE A 290 -1.48 -11.61 10.22
C ILE A 290 -2.04 -10.34 10.86
N LEU A 291 -3.35 -10.18 10.76
CA LEU A 291 -4.11 -9.19 11.51
C LEU A 291 -4.96 -9.92 12.53
N ALA A 292 -5.03 -9.40 13.74
CA ALA A 292 -5.89 -9.97 14.77
C ALA A 292 -6.66 -8.85 15.47
N PHE A 293 -7.89 -9.17 15.86
CA PHE A 293 -8.83 -8.23 16.44
C PHE A 293 -9.59 -8.92 17.57
N VAL A 294 -9.84 -8.21 18.66
CA VAL A 294 -10.86 -8.59 19.62
C VAL A 294 -12.12 -7.80 19.29
N ILE A 295 -13.19 -8.51 18.98
CA ILE A 295 -14.45 -7.94 18.54
C ILE A 295 -15.54 -8.31 19.54
N ASN A 296 -16.39 -7.33 19.87
CA ASN A 296 -17.60 -7.58 20.65
C ASN A 296 -18.63 -8.28 19.76
N ASN A 297 -19.06 -9.48 20.14
CA ASN A 297 -19.95 -10.32 19.36
C ASN A 297 -21.38 -9.78 19.24
N LYS A 298 -21.80 -8.86 20.13
CA LYS A 298 -23.12 -8.22 20.09
C LYS A 298 -23.14 -6.95 19.26
N THR A 299 -22.11 -6.11 19.40
CA THR A 299 -22.06 -4.79 18.74
C THR A 299 -21.25 -4.76 17.45
N GLY A 300 -20.33 -5.73 17.25
CA GLY A 300 -19.36 -5.71 16.16
C GLY A 300 -18.19 -4.76 16.36
N ASN A 301 -18.16 -4.01 17.48
CA ASN A 301 -17.08 -3.06 17.74
C ASN A 301 -15.75 -3.76 18.05
N ILE A 302 -14.65 -3.17 17.57
CA ILE A 302 -13.30 -3.65 17.86
C ILE A 302 -12.83 -3.05 19.19
N ALA A 303 -12.57 -3.91 20.18
CA ALA A 303 -12.05 -3.54 21.49
C ALA A 303 -10.51 -3.59 21.56
N TRP A 304 -9.90 -4.46 20.76
CA TRP A 304 -8.44 -4.57 20.63
C TRP A 304 -8.04 -4.70 19.17
N GLY A 305 -7.00 -3.96 18.79
CA GLY A 305 -6.46 -3.93 17.44
C GLY A 305 -4.96 -4.24 17.39
N PRO A 306 -4.40 -4.44 16.18
CA PRO A 306 -2.99 -4.72 15.98
C PRO A 306 -2.12 -3.53 16.39
N ASP A 307 -1.08 -3.77 17.19
CA ASP A 307 -0.12 -2.75 17.60
C ASP A 307 0.99 -2.58 16.55
N TYR A 308 1.07 -1.41 15.94
CA TYR A 308 2.14 -0.94 15.04
C TYR A 308 3.02 0.11 15.70
N GLY A 309 2.81 0.41 16.98
CA GLY A 309 3.67 1.25 17.78
C GLY A 309 4.91 0.49 18.28
N LEU A 310 5.53 1.02 19.33
CA LEU A 310 6.81 0.56 19.87
C LEU A 310 6.78 -0.93 20.29
N TYR A 311 5.71 -1.38 20.94
CA TYR A 311 5.63 -2.73 21.50
C TYR A 311 5.32 -3.78 20.43
N GLY A 312 4.47 -3.47 19.45
CA GLY A 312 4.24 -4.37 18.33
C GLY A 312 5.45 -4.47 17.38
N THR A 313 6.04 -3.33 17.01
CA THR A 313 7.17 -3.29 16.07
C THR A 313 8.47 -3.85 16.64
N ARG A 314 8.63 -3.89 17.98
CA ARG A 314 9.76 -4.59 18.61
C ARG A 314 9.79 -6.09 18.30
N LEU A 315 8.62 -6.72 18.16
CA LEU A 315 8.53 -8.11 17.70
C LEU A 315 8.52 -8.19 16.17
N TRP A 316 7.90 -7.20 15.51
CA TRP A 316 7.72 -7.17 14.05
C TRP A 316 8.11 -5.82 13.44
N PRO A 317 9.40 -5.58 13.16
CA PRO A 317 9.87 -4.28 12.65
C PRO A 317 9.20 -3.85 11.33
N PHE A 318 8.77 -4.82 10.53
CA PHE A 318 8.16 -4.60 9.22
C PHE A 318 6.67 -4.99 9.19
N ARG A 319 5.94 -4.78 10.29
CA ARG A 319 4.56 -5.26 10.51
C ARG A 319 4.51 -6.80 10.62
N PRO A 320 3.39 -7.42 11.02
CA PRO A 320 3.31 -8.88 11.21
C PRO A 320 3.26 -9.63 9.85
N ILE A 321 4.29 -9.41 9.04
CA ILE A 321 4.54 -10.07 7.77
C ILE A 321 5.56 -11.19 8.04
N PHE A 322 5.21 -12.41 7.64
CA PHE A 322 6.04 -13.59 7.82
C PHE A 322 6.12 -14.41 6.54
N ILE A 323 7.16 -15.21 6.44
CA ILE A 323 7.42 -16.11 5.32
C ILE A 323 7.69 -17.47 5.94
N LEU A 324 6.87 -18.48 5.63
CA LEU A 324 7.09 -19.83 6.12
C LEU A 324 8.13 -20.52 5.23
N ARG A 325 9.38 -20.59 5.67
CA ARG A 325 10.46 -21.20 4.88
C ARG A 325 11.16 -22.33 5.62
N GLU A 326 11.26 -22.23 6.94
CA GLU A 326 11.95 -23.23 7.76
C GLU A 326 11.00 -24.34 8.19
N SER A 327 11.50 -25.58 8.28
CA SER A 327 10.69 -26.75 8.67
C SER A 327 10.01 -26.58 10.05
N ALA A 328 10.63 -25.86 10.98
CA ALA A 328 10.04 -25.53 12.28
C ALA A 328 8.85 -24.56 12.15
N GLU A 329 8.87 -23.65 11.18
CA GLU A 329 7.78 -22.71 10.89
C GLU A 329 6.65 -23.41 10.14
N THR A 330 6.98 -24.19 9.10
CA THR A 330 6.00 -24.90 8.26
C THR A 330 5.29 -26.02 9.03
N SER A 331 5.92 -26.59 10.05
CA SER A 331 5.31 -27.58 10.95
C SER A 331 4.52 -26.97 12.11
N GLY A 332 4.52 -25.65 12.28
CA GLY A 332 3.87 -24.98 13.39
C GLY A 332 4.55 -25.22 14.75
N ARG A 333 5.80 -25.73 14.77
CA ARG A 333 6.59 -25.85 16.01
C ARG A 333 7.04 -24.48 16.51
N ARG A 334 7.36 -23.57 15.59
CA ARG A 334 7.65 -22.17 15.87
C ARG A 334 6.36 -21.35 15.78
N LEU A 335 5.94 -20.79 16.91
CA LEU A 335 4.73 -19.99 17.01
C LEU A 335 4.96 -18.56 16.49
N VAL A 336 3.99 -18.05 15.74
CA VAL A 336 3.93 -16.63 15.36
C VAL A 336 3.23 -15.85 16.46
N ASN A 337 3.91 -14.87 17.06
CA ASN A 337 3.32 -14.03 18.11
C ASN A 337 2.74 -12.76 17.52
N VAL A 338 1.50 -12.40 17.83
CA VAL A 338 0.88 -11.14 17.38
C VAL A 338 0.51 -10.31 18.60
N VAL A 339 0.86 -9.02 18.59
CA VAL A 339 0.61 -8.11 19.71
C VAL A 339 -0.60 -7.25 19.42
N LEU A 340 -1.51 -7.23 20.38
CA LEU A 340 -2.69 -6.39 20.37
C LEU A 340 -2.61 -5.37 21.51
N PHE A 341 -3.31 -4.26 21.32
CA PHE A 341 -3.52 -3.25 22.35
C PHE A 341 -5.00 -2.87 22.41
N LYS A 342 -5.45 -2.44 23.59
CA LYS A 342 -6.81 -1.97 23.79
C LYS A 342 -6.96 -0.67 23.01
N CYS A 343 -8.01 -0.53 22.20
CA CYS A 343 -8.17 0.62 21.32
C CYS A 343 -9.62 1.05 21.17
N GLY A 344 -9.82 2.28 20.71
CA GLY A 344 -11.03 2.71 20.02
C GLY A 344 -10.78 2.78 18.51
N THR A 345 -11.84 2.73 17.72
CA THR A 345 -11.78 2.71 16.25
C THR A 345 -12.24 4.05 15.68
N VAL A 346 -11.44 4.62 14.78
CA VAL A 346 -11.78 5.80 13.99
C VAL A 346 -11.77 5.45 12.52
N VAL A 347 -12.84 5.77 11.78
CA VAL A 347 -12.89 5.53 10.32
C VAL A 347 -12.81 6.85 9.57
N LEU A 348 -11.91 6.92 8.59
CA LEU A 348 -11.81 7.99 7.61
C LEU A 348 -12.30 7.47 6.27
N HIS A 349 -13.12 8.26 5.58
CA HIS A 349 -13.67 7.94 4.27
C HIS A 349 -12.97 8.78 3.19
N ASP A 350 -13.05 8.37 1.93
CA ASP A 350 -12.59 9.17 0.78
C ASP A 350 -11.13 9.65 0.89
N CYS A 351 -10.22 8.79 1.37
CA CYS A 351 -8.79 9.10 1.47
C CYS A 351 -8.10 9.14 0.09
N ILE A 352 -8.36 10.20 -0.68
CA ILE A 352 -7.83 10.44 -2.04
C ILE A 352 -6.73 11.52 -2.06
N ASP A 353 -5.99 11.63 -3.16
CA ASP A 353 -5.11 12.78 -3.40
C ASP A 353 -5.88 13.90 -4.13
N PRO A 354 -6.02 15.11 -3.57
CA PRO A 354 -6.78 16.19 -4.19
C PRO A 354 -6.16 16.74 -5.48
N ARG A 355 -4.92 16.39 -5.82
CA ARG A 355 -4.25 16.82 -7.07
C ARG A 355 -4.65 15.98 -8.27
N THR A 356 -4.76 14.67 -8.05
CA THR A 356 -5.03 13.68 -9.10
C THR A 356 -6.46 13.16 -9.05
N LEU A 357 -7.16 13.41 -7.93
CA LEU A 357 -8.47 12.82 -7.60
C LEU A 357 -8.47 11.29 -7.63
N THR A 358 -7.29 10.67 -7.56
CA THR A 358 -7.10 9.23 -7.53
C THR A 358 -6.80 8.78 -6.10
N THR A 359 -7.06 7.51 -5.84
CA THR A 359 -6.47 6.82 -4.70
C THR A 359 -4.95 6.71 -4.93
N PRO A 360 -4.09 7.11 -3.97
CA PRO A 360 -2.63 7.11 -4.13
C PRO A 360 -1.98 5.76 -4.44
N LEU A 361 -2.66 4.66 -4.11
CA LEU A 361 -2.24 3.31 -4.49
C LEU A 361 -2.27 3.10 -6.02
N VAL A 362 -3.21 3.77 -6.71
CA VAL A 362 -3.48 3.63 -8.16
C VAL A 362 -2.64 4.57 -9.02
N ALA A 363 -2.36 5.80 -8.57
CA ALA A 363 -1.65 6.76 -9.42
C ALA A 363 -0.16 6.43 -9.62
N GLU A 364 0.54 5.96 -8.58
CA GLU A 364 2.00 5.85 -8.63
C GLU A 364 2.59 4.73 -7.74
N MET A 365 1.76 3.81 -7.22
CA MET A 365 2.17 2.84 -6.18
C MET A 365 2.89 3.53 -4.99
N ARG A 366 2.47 4.74 -4.64
CA ARG A 366 3.04 5.48 -3.50
C ARG A 366 2.31 5.03 -2.24
N PRO A 367 2.94 4.25 -1.34
CA PRO A 367 2.23 3.79 -0.16
C PRO A 367 1.84 5.00 0.69
N LEU A 368 0.58 5.01 1.12
CA LEU A 368 0.07 6.00 2.06
C LEU A 368 0.65 5.72 3.44
N ALA A 369 1.01 6.80 4.13
CA ALA A 369 1.45 6.74 5.51
C ALA A 369 0.51 7.58 6.38
N LEU A 370 0.11 7.00 7.50
CA LEU A 370 -0.53 7.71 8.59
C LEU A 370 0.52 7.91 9.67
N ARG A 371 0.65 9.16 10.12
CA ARG A 371 1.42 9.50 11.31
C ARG A 371 0.45 9.97 12.37
N LEU A 372 0.58 9.40 13.56
CA LEU A 372 -0.34 9.60 14.67
C LEU A 372 0.44 10.16 15.85
N PHE A 373 0.04 11.33 16.33
CA PHE A 373 0.70 12.04 17.42
C PHE A 373 -0.27 12.25 18.58
N ASP A 374 0.20 12.15 19.82
CA ASP A 374 -0.59 12.63 20.97
C ASP A 374 -0.65 14.16 20.89
N SER A 375 -1.86 14.72 20.84
CA SER A 375 -2.09 16.16 20.68
C SER A 375 -1.50 16.98 21.83
N ARG A 376 -1.32 16.39 23.02
CA ARG A 376 -0.78 17.07 24.21
C ARG A 376 0.74 17.16 24.18
N SER A 377 1.42 16.03 23.99
CA SER A 377 2.89 15.97 24.01
C SER A 377 3.51 16.26 22.65
N ARG A 378 2.74 16.18 21.57
CA ARG A 378 3.20 16.25 20.16
C ARG A 378 4.23 15.15 19.82
N SER A 379 4.27 14.07 20.59
CA SER A 379 5.10 12.90 20.34
C SER A 379 4.33 11.85 19.55
N GLU A 380 5.02 11.03 18.77
CA GLU A 380 4.41 9.89 18.08
C GLU A 380 3.81 8.92 19.11
N LEU A 381 2.66 8.33 18.80
CA LEU A 381 2.00 7.40 19.70
C LEU A 381 2.84 6.14 19.93
N THR A 382 2.90 5.69 21.18
CA THR A 382 3.62 4.46 21.55
C THR A 382 2.86 3.20 21.17
N GLN A 383 1.53 3.26 21.06
CA GLN A 383 0.65 2.20 20.61
C GLN A 383 -0.37 2.78 19.65
N TYR A 384 -0.50 2.18 18.47
CA TYR A 384 -1.49 2.55 17.47
C TYR A 384 -1.58 1.46 16.42
N GLY A 385 -2.62 1.46 15.62
CA GLY A 385 -2.69 0.60 14.43
C GLY A 385 -3.55 1.25 13.37
N TYR A 386 -3.51 0.73 12.15
CA TYR A 386 -4.47 1.13 11.12
C TYR A 386 -4.57 0.08 10.03
N TYR A 387 -5.73 0.04 9.37
CA TYR A 387 -5.99 -0.77 8.20
C TYR A 387 -6.60 0.13 7.13
N ILE A 388 -5.94 0.21 5.97
CA ILE A 388 -6.49 0.89 4.80
C ILE A 388 -7.20 -0.18 3.98
N SER A 389 -8.50 0.00 3.72
CA SER A 389 -9.31 -0.90 2.91
C SER A 389 -8.83 -0.84 1.47
N VAL A 390 -7.81 -1.63 1.15
CA VAL A 390 -7.52 -1.98 -0.24
C VAL A 390 -8.58 -3.01 -0.64
N PRO A 391 -9.13 -2.98 -1.87
CA PRO A 391 -10.13 -3.97 -2.23
C PRO A 391 -9.49 -5.36 -2.07
N PRO A 392 -10.26 -6.37 -1.64
CA PRO A 392 -9.77 -7.61 -1.03
C PRO A 392 -8.86 -8.46 -1.93
N SER A 393 -8.75 -8.10 -3.19
CA SER A 393 -7.81 -8.70 -4.10
C SER A 393 -7.10 -7.57 -4.86
N PRO A 394 -5.88 -7.17 -4.45
CA PRO A 394 -5.05 -6.24 -5.20
C PRO A 394 -4.88 -6.64 -6.65
N LEU A 395 -5.02 -7.95 -6.97
CA LEU A 395 -4.96 -8.46 -8.33
C LEU A 395 -6.27 -8.30 -9.10
N LEU A 396 -7.44 -8.56 -8.54
CA LEU A 396 -8.76 -8.16 -9.04
C LEU A 396 -8.86 -6.64 -9.17
N THR A 397 -8.34 -5.86 -8.23
CA THR A 397 -8.25 -4.40 -8.38
C THR A 397 -7.30 -4.07 -9.51
N GLN A 398 -6.08 -4.62 -9.52
CA GLN A 398 -5.14 -4.49 -10.63
C GLN A 398 -5.71 -5.04 -11.94
N GLN A 399 -6.62 -6.00 -11.92
CA GLN A 399 -7.25 -6.66 -13.07
C GLN A 399 -8.47 -5.88 -13.52
N LEU A 400 -9.30 -5.33 -12.66
CA LEU A 400 -10.39 -4.43 -13.00
C LEU A 400 -9.80 -3.13 -13.53
N ILE A 401 -8.79 -2.62 -12.84
CA ILE A 401 -7.90 -1.58 -13.33
C ILE A 401 -7.32 -2.08 -14.68
N SER A 402 -6.70 -3.27 -14.79
CA SER A 402 -6.11 -3.80 -16.05
C SER A 402 -7.11 -4.10 -17.15
N LEU A 403 -8.37 -4.31 -16.81
CA LEU A 403 -9.49 -4.58 -17.68
C LEU A 403 -10.20 -3.26 -17.99
N GLY A 404 -9.62 -2.12 -17.61
CA GLY A 404 -10.16 -0.81 -17.94
C GLY A 404 -11.28 -0.30 -17.08
N ILE A 405 -11.87 -1.17 -16.26
CA ILE A 405 -13.02 -0.91 -15.41
C ILE A 405 -12.70 0.18 -14.36
N GLY A 406 -11.43 0.58 -14.21
CA GLY A 406 -10.98 1.61 -13.29
C GLY A 406 -10.74 1.04 -11.90
N ASP A 407 -10.42 1.89 -10.93
CA ASP A 407 -10.52 1.51 -9.52
C ASP A 407 -12.02 1.39 -9.20
N PRO A 408 -12.55 0.19 -8.86
CA PRO A 408 -13.96 0.06 -8.47
C PRO A 408 -14.24 0.75 -7.13
N ALA A 409 -13.22 1.13 -6.36
CA ALA A 409 -13.38 1.78 -5.07
C ALA A 409 -13.44 3.31 -5.22
N ILE A 410 -14.59 3.89 -4.91
CA ILE A 410 -14.73 5.33 -4.64
C ILE A 410 -14.16 5.56 -3.25
N GLY A 411 -12.90 6.02 -3.17
CA GLY A 411 -12.22 6.27 -1.90
C GLY A 411 -11.84 4.98 -1.14
N TYR A 412 -10.66 4.96 -0.51
CA TYR A 412 -10.35 3.91 0.45
C TYR A 412 -10.75 4.37 1.84
N ASP A 413 -11.49 3.51 2.54
CA ASP A 413 -11.76 3.68 3.95
C ASP A 413 -10.51 3.32 4.74
N THR A 414 -10.15 4.18 5.67
CA THR A 414 -9.04 3.97 6.56
C THR A 414 -9.58 3.79 7.96
N ILE A 415 -9.40 2.58 8.49
CA ILE A 415 -9.72 2.23 9.87
C ILE A 415 -8.47 2.47 10.71
N ILE A 416 -8.56 3.31 11.73
CA ILE A 416 -7.45 3.69 12.61
C ILE A 416 -7.78 3.22 14.02
N PHE A 417 -6.83 2.54 14.65
CA PHE A 417 -6.90 2.07 16.03
C PHE A 417 -6.10 3.02 16.91
N LEU A 418 -6.78 3.68 17.83
CA LEU A 418 -6.19 4.68 18.73
C LEU A 418 -6.24 4.20 20.18
N PRO A 419 -5.25 4.58 21.02
CA PRO A 419 -5.34 4.30 22.45
C PRO A 419 -6.59 4.96 23.06
N PRO A 420 -7.23 4.33 24.06
CA PRO A 420 -8.39 4.89 24.73
C PRO A 420 -8.07 6.21 25.43
N ASN A 421 -8.95 7.19 25.29
CA ASN A 421 -8.89 8.48 25.99
C ASN A 421 -7.56 9.25 25.77
N THR A 422 -6.93 9.06 24.60
CA THR A 422 -5.76 9.84 24.18
C THR A 422 -6.14 10.75 23.02
N PRO A 423 -6.13 12.08 23.19
CA PRO A 423 -6.37 13.00 22.09
C PRO A 423 -5.25 12.85 21.06
N THR A 424 -5.63 12.57 19.82
CA THR A 424 -4.70 12.20 18.76
C THR A 424 -4.85 13.11 17.54
N ASP A 425 -3.72 13.55 17.03
CA ASP A 425 -3.60 14.21 15.72
C ASP A 425 -3.28 13.16 14.64
N ILE A 426 -4.13 13.11 13.63
CA ILE A 426 -4.04 12.19 12.49
C ILE A 426 -3.49 12.95 11.29
N ILE A 427 -2.31 12.55 10.82
CA ILE A 427 -1.66 13.14 9.64
C ILE A 427 -1.64 12.12 8.51
N PHE A 428 -2.39 12.42 7.45
CA PHE A 428 -2.45 11.64 6.24
C PHE A 428 -1.44 12.19 5.22
N LYS A 429 -0.47 11.38 4.80
CA LYS A 429 0.58 11.80 3.85
C LYS A 429 1.04 10.67 2.93
N THR A 430 1.69 11.05 1.84
CA THR A 430 2.49 10.12 1.02
C THR A 430 3.88 9.92 1.65
N ILE A 431 4.51 8.76 1.41
CA ILE A 431 5.86 8.47 1.93
C ILE A 431 6.94 9.41 1.35
N LYS A 432 6.80 9.85 0.09
CA LYS A 432 7.82 10.67 -0.58
C LYS A 432 7.77 12.15 -0.21
N GLU A 433 6.58 12.69 0.03
CA GLU A 433 6.42 14.14 0.23
C GLU A 433 6.34 14.48 1.72
N GLU A 434 6.94 15.61 2.10
CA GLU A 434 6.81 16.13 3.46
C GLU A 434 5.45 16.79 3.71
N ILE A 435 4.85 17.36 2.66
CA ILE A 435 3.58 18.08 2.75
C ILE A 435 2.44 17.07 2.91
N PRO A 436 1.68 17.12 4.02
CA PRO A 436 0.58 16.19 4.23
C PRO A 436 -0.50 16.37 3.17
N LEU A 437 -1.20 15.28 2.90
CA LEU A 437 -2.42 15.29 2.11
C LEU A 437 -3.56 15.87 2.96
N GLY A 438 -3.68 15.44 4.22
CA GLY A 438 -4.70 15.94 5.15
C GLY A 438 -4.25 15.85 6.60
N ILE A 439 -4.83 16.70 7.46
CA ILE A 439 -4.60 16.71 8.91
C ILE A 439 -5.95 16.77 9.61
N ILE A 440 -6.13 15.99 10.67
CA ILE A 440 -7.25 16.10 11.61
C ILE A 440 -6.65 16.12 13.01
N ARG A 441 -7.04 17.10 13.85
CA ARG A 441 -6.52 17.28 15.21
C ARG A 441 -7.52 16.86 16.28
N ASP A 442 -7.00 16.57 17.46
CA ASP A 442 -7.75 16.40 18.71
C ASP A 442 -8.86 15.33 18.62
N ILE A 443 -8.59 14.20 17.97
CA ILE A 443 -9.51 13.06 17.93
C ILE A 443 -9.29 12.17 19.14
N GLU A 444 -10.34 11.99 19.92
CA GLU A 444 -10.35 11.12 21.08
C GLU A 444 -11.47 10.06 20.94
N VAL A 445 -11.18 8.84 21.39
CA VAL A 445 -12.11 7.70 21.40
C VAL A 445 -11.93 6.90 22.69
N LYS A 446 -13.00 6.31 23.22
CA LYS A 446 -12.89 5.38 24.36
C LYS A 446 -12.57 3.96 23.84
N GLY A 447 -12.17 3.08 24.74
CA GLY A 447 -11.86 1.69 24.38
C GLY A 447 -13.12 0.94 23.95
N GLY A 448 -13.09 0.33 22.76
CA GLY A 448 -14.25 -0.33 22.15
C GLY A 448 -15.25 0.60 21.50
N ASP A 449 -15.01 1.91 21.49
CA ASP A 449 -15.85 2.87 20.76
C ASP A 449 -15.56 2.82 19.25
N TYR A 450 -16.58 3.11 18.46
CA TYR A 450 -16.48 3.30 17.02
C TYR A 450 -16.85 4.73 16.68
N ARG A 451 -15.96 5.44 15.99
CA ARG A 451 -16.13 6.84 15.60
C ARG A 451 -15.93 7.01 14.11
N ASP A 452 -17.04 7.24 13.41
CA ASP A 452 -17.04 7.54 11.98
C ASP A 452 -16.82 9.04 11.73
N LEU A 453 -15.79 9.36 10.94
CA LEU A 453 -15.49 10.70 10.47
C LEU A 453 -15.94 10.93 9.03
N HIS A 454 -17.25 11.00 8.85
CA HIS A 454 -17.93 11.52 7.65
C HIS A 454 -17.30 12.82 7.09
N LEU A 455 -17.38 12.96 5.77
CA LEU A 455 -16.95 14.13 4.99
C LEU A 455 -15.49 14.49 5.25
N THR A 456 -14.61 13.49 5.17
CA THR A 456 -13.21 13.63 5.54
C THR A 456 -12.49 14.70 4.71
N GLY A 457 -12.78 14.81 3.40
CA GLY A 457 -12.24 15.88 2.55
C GLY A 457 -12.57 17.30 3.04
N LEU A 458 -13.79 17.52 3.55
CA LEU A 458 -14.19 18.81 4.11
C LEU A 458 -13.42 19.12 5.40
N ARG A 459 -13.19 18.10 6.25
CA ARG A 459 -12.40 18.23 7.49
C ARG A 459 -10.93 18.54 7.17
N PHE A 460 -10.35 17.85 6.19
CA PHE A 460 -9.00 18.13 5.73
C PHE A 460 -8.85 19.54 5.18
N ALA A 461 -9.79 19.99 4.35
CA ALA A 461 -9.81 21.36 3.83
C ALA A 461 -9.87 22.38 4.97
N ARG A 462 -10.81 22.20 5.92
CA ARG A 462 -11.00 23.07 7.08
C ARG A 462 -9.72 23.20 7.92
N GLU A 463 -9.13 22.07 8.29
CA GLU A 463 -7.92 22.07 9.12
C GLU A 463 -6.72 22.66 8.40
N THR A 464 -6.57 22.37 7.10
CA THR A 464 -5.49 22.94 6.30
C THR A 464 -5.65 24.45 6.13
N ILE A 465 -6.87 24.95 5.93
CA ILE A 465 -7.17 26.39 5.89
C ILE A 465 -6.86 27.03 7.25
N ARG A 466 -7.26 26.40 8.36
CA ARG A 466 -6.97 26.87 9.73
C ARG A 466 -5.47 26.99 9.98
N LEU A 467 -4.70 25.94 9.71
CA LEU A 467 -3.25 25.91 9.89
C LEU A 467 -2.52 26.90 8.98
N THR A 468 -3.00 27.06 7.75
CA THR A 468 -2.47 28.06 6.82
C THR A 468 -2.72 29.45 7.37
N ARG A 469 -3.93 29.75 7.85
CA ARG A 469 -4.29 31.05 8.44
C ARG A 469 -3.39 31.41 9.62
N GLU A 470 -3.21 30.48 10.56
CA GLU A 470 -2.38 30.67 11.75
C GLU A 470 -0.95 31.10 11.38
N LYS A 471 -0.36 30.51 10.33
CA LYS A 471 1.00 30.86 9.88
C LYS A 471 1.03 32.09 8.98
N LEU A 472 0.06 32.22 8.09
CA LEU A 472 0.02 33.24 7.05
C LEU A 472 -0.19 34.65 7.63
N ILE A 473 -0.98 34.80 8.70
CA ILE A 473 -1.22 36.11 9.33
C ILE A 473 0.09 36.76 9.81
N HIS A 474 0.98 35.97 10.44
CA HIS A 474 2.26 36.49 10.92
C HIS A 474 3.19 36.92 9.78
N ILE A 475 3.11 36.23 8.64
CA ILE A 475 3.95 36.52 7.49
C ILE A 475 3.41 37.71 6.67
N LEU A 476 2.09 37.83 6.54
CA LEU A 476 1.45 38.92 5.78
C LEU A 476 1.67 40.30 6.38
N ASN A 477 1.89 40.38 7.69
CA ASN A 477 2.17 41.64 8.38
C ASN A 477 3.61 42.14 8.15
N GLU A 478 4.47 41.36 7.49
CA GLU A 478 5.87 41.70 7.24
C GLU A 478 6.07 42.22 5.80
N PRO A 479 6.36 43.52 5.61
CA PRO A 479 6.42 44.15 4.28
C PRO A 479 7.45 43.50 3.35
N SER A 480 8.56 43.04 3.92
CA SER A 480 9.69 42.41 3.23
C SER A 480 9.36 41.05 2.60
N LEU A 481 8.23 40.42 2.98
CA LEU A 481 7.83 39.09 2.50
C LEU A 481 6.58 39.13 1.59
N THR A 482 6.04 40.32 1.33
CA THR A 482 4.79 40.52 0.57
C THR A 482 4.85 39.88 -0.82
N GLY A 483 6.00 39.95 -1.51
CA GLY A 483 6.19 39.36 -2.84
C GLY A 483 6.08 37.83 -2.83
N SER A 484 6.86 37.16 -1.97
CA SER A 484 6.92 35.69 -1.87
C SER A 484 5.61 35.06 -1.37
N VAL A 485 4.74 35.84 -0.75
CA VAL A 485 3.55 35.35 -0.02
C VAL A 485 2.25 35.73 -0.74
N SER A 486 2.32 36.63 -1.72
CA SER A 486 1.19 37.04 -2.57
C SER A 486 0.44 35.84 -3.19
N ILE A 487 1.18 34.84 -3.67
CA ILE A 487 0.67 33.60 -4.24
C ILE A 487 -0.03 32.75 -3.16
N ALA A 488 0.58 32.62 -1.98
CA ALA A 488 -0.02 31.89 -0.86
C ALA A 488 -1.33 32.54 -0.42
N LYS A 489 -1.40 33.88 -0.41
CA LYS A 489 -2.63 34.64 -0.11
C LYS A 489 -3.70 34.40 -1.16
N LYS A 490 -3.36 34.41 -2.45
CA LYS A 490 -4.30 34.10 -3.55
C LYS A 490 -4.91 32.70 -3.36
N TYR A 491 -4.07 31.67 -3.23
CA TYR A 491 -4.55 30.30 -3.01
C TYR A 491 -5.36 30.16 -1.72
N TYR A 492 -5.00 30.87 -0.65
CA TYR A 492 -5.75 30.86 0.60
C TYR A 492 -7.15 31.46 0.44
N LEU A 493 -7.29 32.58 -0.28
CA LEU A 493 -8.58 33.21 -0.56
C LEU A 493 -9.45 32.33 -1.47
N GLU A 494 -8.88 31.73 -2.51
CA GLU A 494 -9.57 30.77 -3.38
C GLU A 494 -10.06 29.55 -2.58
N ALA A 495 -9.22 29.02 -1.69
CA ALA A 495 -9.58 27.92 -0.81
C ALA A 495 -10.75 28.27 0.12
N LEU A 496 -10.73 29.47 0.74
CA LEU A 496 -11.82 29.96 1.59
C LEU A 496 -13.12 30.12 0.83
N GLN A 497 -13.07 30.69 -0.37
CA GLN A 497 -14.25 30.88 -1.21
C GLN A 497 -14.88 29.53 -1.56
N MET A 498 -14.09 28.59 -2.10
CA MET A 498 -14.59 27.26 -2.47
C MET A 498 -15.09 26.48 -1.25
N TYR A 499 -14.45 26.65 -0.08
CA TYR A 499 -14.87 26.03 1.16
C TYR A 499 -16.23 26.56 1.64
N ASN A 500 -16.43 27.88 1.63
CA ASN A 500 -17.71 28.49 2.01
C ASN A 500 -18.83 28.12 1.04
N ASP A 501 -18.56 28.12 -0.27
CA ASP A 501 -19.51 27.64 -1.28
C ASP A 501 -19.89 26.18 -1.05
N SER A 502 -18.92 25.33 -0.70
CA SER A 502 -19.20 23.92 -0.40
C SER A 502 -20.11 23.77 0.82
N ILE A 503 -19.95 24.59 1.86
CA ILE A 503 -20.85 24.60 3.02
C ILE A 503 -22.27 24.98 2.60
N ASN A 504 -22.43 25.95 1.70
CA ASN A 504 -23.75 26.35 1.20
C ASN A 504 -24.40 25.21 0.38
N CYS A 505 -23.63 24.53 -0.47
CA CYS A 505 -24.11 23.36 -1.22
C CYS A 505 -24.54 22.22 -0.28
N LEU A 506 -23.77 21.97 0.78
CA LEU A 506 -24.09 20.96 1.79
C LEU A 506 -25.38 21.29 2.55
N LYS A 507 -25.58 22.56 2.93
CA LYS A 507 -26.83 23.03 3.55
C LYS A 507 -28.03 22.82 2.63
N ASN A 508 -27.85 23.02 1.33
CA ASN A 508 -28.88 22.82 0.31
C ASN A 508 -29.01 21.35 -0.14
N LYS A 509 -28.24 20.41 0.45
CA LYS A 509 -28.17 18.99 0.06
C LYS A 509 -27.82 18.74 -1.41
N ASN A 510 -27.14 19.69 -2.06
CA ASN A 510 -26.68 19.54 -3.44
C ASN A 510 -25.29 18.89 -3.45
N TYR A 511 -25.27 17.55 -3.41
CA TYR A 511 -24.02 16.77 -3.35
C TYR A 511 -23.21 16.81 -4.64
N MET A 512 -23.86 16.95 -5.79
CA MET A 512 -23.21 17.01 -7.12
C MET A 512 -22.25 18.20 -7.22
N GLU A 513 -22.65 19.37 -6.71
CA GLU A 513 -21.78 20.56 -6.70
C GLU A 513 -20.81 20.58 -5.51
N PHE A 514 -21.19 19.92 -4.41
CA PHE A 514 -20.46 19.93 -3.15
C PHE A 514 -19.10 19.24 -3.25
N TYR A 515 -19.04 18.00 -3.76
CA TYR A 515 -17.79 17.22 -3.81
C TYR A 515 -16.69 17.92 -4.65
N PRO A 516 -16.97 18.40 -5.89
CA PRO A 516 -15.97 19.13 -6.67
C PRO A 516 -15.46 20.40 -5.98
N LYS A 517 -16.34 21.15 -5.30
CA LYS A 517 -15.96 22.35 -4.53
C LYS A 517 -15.08 22.01 -3.33
N ILE A 518 -15.34 20.92 -2.62
CA ILE A 518 -14.46 20.45 -1.53
C ILE A 518 -13.09 20.08 -2.07
N TYR A 519 -13.03 19.31 -3.17
CA TYR A 519 -11.73 18.89 -3.72
C TYR A 519 -10.90 20.09 -4.15
N ARG A 520 -11.52 21.12 -4.75
CA ARG A 520 -10.86 22.41 -5.03
C ARG A 520 -10.40 23.14 -3.78
N ALA A 521 -11.30 23.27 -2.80
CA ALA A 521 -10.98 23.93 -1.53
C ALA A 521 -9.78 23.25 -0.85
N TRP A 522 -9.78 21.92 -0.82
CA TRP A 522 -8.71 21.11 -0.27
C TRP A 522 -7.40 21.28 -1.06
N TYR A 523 -7.46 21.21 -2.39
CA TYR A 523 -6.31 21.42 -3.27
C TYR A 523 -5.66 22.80 -3.05
N PHE A 524 -6.46 23.88 -3.10
CA PHE A 524 -5.95 25.23 -2.91
C PHE A 524 -5.48 25.47 -1.48
N ALA A 525 -6.16 24.91 -0.47
CA ALA A 525 -5.71 24.98 0.92
C ALA A 525 -4.33 24.33 1.07
N ARG A 526 -4.12 23.17 0.44
CA ARG A 526 -2.84 22.47 0.44
C ARG A 526 -1.76 23.25 -0.30
N LYS A 527 -2.06 23.85 -1.45
CA LYS A 527 -1.13 24.74 -2.17
C LYS A 527 -0.73 25.94 -1.31
N ALA A 528 -1.69 26.61 -0.70
CA ALA A 528 -1.44 27.72 0.21
C ALA A 528 -0.56 27.28 1.40
N TYR A 529 -0.87 26.14 2.01
CA TYR A 529 -0.07 25.56 3.09
C TYR A 529 1.36 25.22 2.66
N ALA A 530 1.53 24.62 1.47
CA ALA A 530 2.83 24.25 0.92
C ALA A 530 3.74 25.47 0.77
N VAL A 531 3.27 26.51 0.05
CA VAL A 531 4.01 27.76 -0.16
C VAL A 531 4.31 28.45 1.18
N THR A 532 3.32 28.50 2.09
CA THR A 532 3.49 29.10 3.42
C THR A 532 4.54 28.36 4.25
N ARG A 533 4.51 27.01 4.26
CA ARG A 533 5.48 26.19 4.99
C ARG A 533 6.87 26.34 4.40
N GLU A 534 7.00 26.26 3.08
CA GLU A 534 8.29 26.39 2.40
C GLU A 534 8.91 27.76 2.68
N THR A 535 8.13 28.83 2.58
CA THR A 535 8.55 30.19 2.96
C THR A 535 9.02 30.21 4.41
N TYR A 536 8.24 29.66 5.35
CA TYR A 536 8.59 29.64 6.77
C TYR A 536 9.86 28.82 7.06
N VAL A 537 10.05 27.67 6.41
CA VAL A 537 11.24 26.82 6.55
C VAL A 537 12.47 27.51 5.96
N ASN A 538 12.35 28.13 4.79
CA ASN A 538 13.42 28.90 4.16
C ASN A 538 13.85 30.06 5.06
N ILE A 539 12.90 30.78 5.64
CA ILE A 539 13.14 31.86 6.61
C ILE A 539 13.95 31.38 7.83
N ILE A 540 13.66 30.18 8.35
CA ILE A 540 14.42 29.58 9.47
C ILE A 540 15.83 29.21 9.03
N TYR A 541 15.99 28.53 7.90
CA TYR A 541 17.29 28.10 7.42
C TYR A 541 18.20 29.27 7.05
N THR A 542 17.67 30.32 6.41
CA THR A 542 18.44 31.55 6.15
C THR A 542 18.82 32.23 7.45
N GLY A 543 17.91 32.32 8.43
CA GLY A 543 18.20 32.86 9.75
C GLY A 543 19.35 32.14 10.45
N VAL A 544 19.32 30.81 10.52
CA VAL A 544 20.40 29.99 11.13
C VAL A 544 21.72 30.19 10.38
N THR A 545 21.69 30.16 9.04
CA THR A 545 22.89 30.33 8.20
C THR A 545 23.52 31.70 8.40
N LEU A 546 22.72 32.76 8.47
CA LEU A 546 23.19 34.11 8.74
C LEU A 546 23.85 34.21 10.12
N ILE A 547 23.23 33.65 11.17
CA ILE A 547 23.81 33.67 12.52
C ILE A 547 25.19 32.99 12.55
N VAL A 548 25.37 31.87 11.84
CA VAL A 548 26.67 31.19 11.72
C VAL A 548 27.68 32.05 10.96
N LEU A 549 27.27 32.74 9.89
CA LEU A 549 28.14 33.60 9.08
C LEU A 549 28.60 34.88 9.81
N ILE A 550 27.86 35.33 10.83
CA ILE A 550 28.29 36.46 11.69
C ILE A 550 29.58 36.13 12.42
N ILE A 551 29.86 34.86 12.75
CA ILE A 551 31.06 34.45 13.51
C ILE A 551 32.36 34.82 12.77
N PRO A 552 32.61 34.34 11.54
CA PRO A 552 33.81 34.73 10.80
C PRO A 552 33.82 36.22 10.46
N LEU A 553 32.66 36.83 10.21
CA LEU A 553 32.56 38.27 9.93
C LEU A 553 33.01 39.10 11.14
N ALA A 554 32.57 38.73 12.35
CA ALA A 554 32.96 39.43 13.58
C ALA A 554 34.47 39.32 13.84
N LEU A 555 35.06 38.15 13.57
CA LEU A 555 36.51 37.93 13.65
C LEU A 555 37.30 38.80 12.67
N ILE A 556 36.80 38.96 11.44
CA ILE A 556 37.44 39.82 10.43
C ILE A 556 37.29 41.30 10.79
N LEU A 557 36.09 41.73 11.20
CA LEU A 557 35.82 43.12 11.56
C LEU A 557 36.61 43.57 12.80
N GLU A 558 36.74 42.72 13.82
CA GLU A 558 37.62 43.00 14.96
C GLU A 558 39.05 43.30 14.50
N ARG A 559 39.56 42.48 13.56
CA ARG A 559 40.91 42.61 13.03
C ARG A 559 41.10 43.85 12.14
N ILE A 560 40.06 44.32 11.45
CA ILE A 560 40.10 45.55 10.65
C ILE A 560 40.09 46.80 11.55
N PHE A 561 39.25 46.82 12.60
CA PHE A 561 39.01 48.03 13.38
C PHE A 561 39.89 48.17 14.63
N PHE A 562 40.12 47.11 15.42
CA PHE A 562 40.61 47.24 16.81
C PHE A 562 41.97 46.58 17.12
N GLU A 563 42.44 45.61 16.32
CA GLU A 563 43.78 44.97 16.41
C GLU A 563 44.24 44.59 17.85
N LYS A 564 43.33 44.25 18.76
CA LYS A 564 43.67 43.97 20.16
C LYS A 564 44.20 42.54 20.34
N GLN A 565 44.97 42.31 21.41
CA GLN A 565 45.54 41.00 21.76
C GLN A 565 45.07 40.55 23.16
N GLY A 566 45.10 39.23 23.39
CA GLY A 566 44.71 38.62 24.67
C GLY A 566 43.20 38.64 24.95
N LEU A 567 42.80 38.66 26.23
CA LEU A 567 41.40 38.61 26.68
C LEU A 567 40.56 39.78 26.15
N SER A 568 41.17 40.96 26.04
CA SER A 568 40.50 42.17 25.51
C SER A 568 39.97 41.97 24.08
N ARG A 569 40.64 41.12 23.29
CA ARG A 569 40.23 40.74 21.93
C ARG A 569 38.96 39.91 21.92
N ILE A 570 38.90 38.90 22.78
CA ILE A 570 37.77 37.97 22.87
C ILE A 570 36.50 38.74 23.28
N ILE A 571 36.63 39.62 24.26
CA ILE A 571 35.53 40.50 24.71
C ILE A 571 35.04 41.37 23.54
N LEU A 572 35.95 41.93 22.74
CA LEU A 572 35.60 42.79 21.62
C LEU A 572 34.92 42.01 20.47
N ILE A 573 35.36 40.78 20.18
CA ILE A 573 34.69 39.89 19.23
C ILE A 573 33.26 39.58 19.70
N ILE A 574 33.06 39.29 20.99
CA ILE A 574 31.75 39.00 21.57
C ILE A 574 30.82 40.22 21.45
N ILE A 575 31.31 41.42 21.78
CA ILE A 575 30.55 42.66 21.64
C ILE A 575 30.17 42.90 20.18
N LEU A 576 31.12 42.73 19.26
CA LEU A 576 30.90 42.97 17.83
C LEU A 576 29.95 41.93 17.22
N TYR A 577 30.03 40.67 17.64
CA TYR A 577 29.07 39.63 17.33
C TYR A 577 27.67 39.98 17.83
N ALA A 578 27.53 40.38 19.10
CA ALA A 578 26.24 40.77 19.69
C ALA A 578 25.62 41.96 18.96
N LEU A 579 26.44 42.95 18.58
CA LEU A 579 26.00 44.10 17.81
C LEU A 579 25.50 43.70 16.42
N LEU A 580 26.28 42.92 15.66
CA LEU A 580 25.86 42.43 14.34
C LEU A 580 24.60 41.56 14.39
N PHE A 581 24.49 40.72 15.41
CA PHE A 581 23.29 39.92 15.67
C PHE A 581 22.07 40.80 15.91
N LEU A 582 22.20 41.86 16.71
CA LEU A 582 21.11 42.81 16.94
C LEU A 582 20.70 43.52 15.65
N THR A 583 21.66 43.91 14.80
CA THR A 583 21.37 44.55 13.50
C THR A 583 20.60 43.61 12.59
N ILE A 584 21.02 42.34 12.49
CA ILE A 584 20.32 41.34 11.67
C ILE A 584 18.96 40.97 12.28
N TYR A 585 18.83 40.96 13.61
CA TYR A 585 17.54 40.79 14.29
C TYR A 585 16.54 41.90 13.94
N ILE A 586 17.03 43.11 13.65
CA ILE A 586 16.18 44.22 13.23
C ILE A 586 15.83 44.12 11.74
N ILE A 587 16.79 43.80 10.89
CA ILE A 587 16.65 43.84 9.42
C ILE A 587 16.00 42.55 8.87
N HIS A 588 16.37 41.38 9.40
CA HIS A 588 15.92 40.09 8.87
C HIS A 588 14.62 39.64 9.57
N PRO A 589 13.48 39.64 8.86
CA PRO A 589 12.16 39.33 9.44
C PRO A 589 12.11 37.89 9.99
N GLY A 590 12.95 37.00 9.46
CA GLY A 590 12.99 35.61 9.88
C GLY A 590 13.38 35.35 11.31
N LEU A 591 14.11 36.28 11.93
CA LEU A 591 14.43 36.17 13.35
C LEU A 591 13.25 36.60 14.24
N ARG A 592 12.30 37.37 13.70
CA ARG A 592 11.10 37.84 14.42
C ARG A 592 9.90 36.91 14.24
N ILE A 593 9.73 36.33 13.05
CA ILE A 593 8.55 35.52 12.70
C ILE A 593 8.61 34.10 13.30
N ALA A 594 9.78 33.50 13.46
CA ALA A 594 9.84 32.11 13.89
C ALA A 594 9.43 31.95 15.36
N HIS A 595 8.44 31.10 15.60
CA HIS A 595 7.85 30.83 16.91
C HIS A 595 8.85 30.29 17.95
N ASN A 596 10.03 29.87 17.50
CA ASN A 596 11.13 29.32 18.29
C ASN A 596 12.50 29.95 17.93
N THR A 597 12.55 31.13 17.32
CA THR A 597 13.84 31.77 16.96
C THR A 597 14.73 31.95 18.18
N LEU A 598 14.15 32.30 19.34
CA LEU A 598 14.91 32.40 20.58
C LEU A 598 15.61 31.08 20.91
N MET A 599 14.91 29.94 20.81
CA MET A 599 15.52 28.62 21.01
C MET A 599 16.58 28.29 19.95
N ALA A 600 16.33 28.57 18.67
CA ALA A 600 17.31 28.34 17.61
C ALA A 600 18.58 29.20 17.81
N SER A 601 18.41 30.48 18.18
CA SER A 601 19.51 31.39 18.50
C SER A 601 20.26 30.96 19.76
N LEU A 602 19.55 30.51 20.81
CA LEU A 602 20.13 29.95 22.03
C LEU A 602 20.92 28.68 21.74
N SER A 603 20.44 27.80 20.85
CA SER A 603 21.19 26.60 20.42
C SER A 603 22.48 26.95 19.71
N ILE A 604 22.50 28.00 18.90
CA ILE A 604 23.72 28.46 18.22
C ILE A 604 24.69 29.11 19.21
N ILE A 605 24.19 29.89 20.17
CA ILE A 605 25.00 30.44 21.27
C ILE A 605 25.59 29.30 22.11
N SER A 606 24.78 28.29 22.45
CA SER A 606 25.23 27.07 23.13
C SER A 606 26.31 26.35 22.33
N LEU A 607 26.13 26.16 21.02
CA LEU A 607 27.14 25.58 20.14
C LEU A 607 28.43 26.40 20.15
N LEU A 608 28.32 27.73 20.09
CA LEU A 608 29.45 28.66 20.11
C LEU A 608 30.22 28.61 21.44
N LEU A 609 29.52 28.42 22.57
CA LEU A 609 30.13 28.22 23.89
C LEU A 609 30.78 26.82 24.04
N ILE A 610 30.25 25.81 23.37
CA ILE A 610 30.78 24.44 23.39
C ILE A 610 32.06 24.31 22.54
N ILE A 611 32.18 25.03 21.42
CA ILE A 611 33.33 24.94 20.51
C ILE A 611 34.69 25.14 21.22
N PRO A 612 34.89 26.19 22.04
CA PRO A 612 36.13 26.35 22.82
C PRO A 612 36.40 25.19 23.77
N VAL A 613 35.37 24.68 24.45
CA VAL A 613 35.50 23.53 25.37
C VAL A 613 35.97 22.29 24.64
N ILE A 614 35.36 21.97 23.49
CA ILE A 614 35.78 20.85 22.64
C ILE A 614 37.20 21.09 22.11
N ALA A 615 37.53 22.31 21.68
CA ALA A 615 38.85 22.65 21.21
C ALA A 615 39.92 22.46 22.30
N PHE A 616 39.64 22.87 23.54
CA PHE A 616 40.52 22.63 24.68
C PHE A 616 40.71 21.13 24.96
N ILE A 617 39.64 20.34 24.88
CA ILE A 617 39.71 18.88 25.03
C ILE A 617 40.60 18.28 23.93
N ILE A 618 40.39 18.66 22.66
CA ILE A 618 41.17 18.17 21.52
C ILE A 618 42.64 18.58 21.65
N ILE A 619 42.92 19.85 21.99
CA ILE A 619 44.29 20.33 22.22
C ILE A 619 44.94 19.55 23.37
N GLY A 620 44.20 19.29 24.45
CA GLY A 620 44.63 18.45 25.57
C GLY A 620 45.00 17.04 25.11
N VAL A 621 44.11 16.35 24.40
CA VAL A 621 44.35 15.00 23.86
C VAL A 621 45.52 14.98 22.87
N LEU A 622 45.63 15.98 21.99
CA LEU A 622 46.76 16.08 21.06
C LEU A 622 48.07 16.32 21.82
N SER A 623 48.05 17.12 22.90
CA SER A 623 49.24 17.37 23.71
C SER A 623 49.70 16.13 24.47
N THR A 624 48.78 15.33 25.01
CA THR A 624 49.09 14.06 25.68
C THR A 624 49.58 13.00 24.70
N LEU A 625 48.93 12.88 23.53
CA LEU A 625 49.41 12.04 22.43
C LEU A 625 50.81 12.43 21.97
N LYS A 626 51.12 13.74 21.89
CA LYS A 626 52.47 14.22 21.60
C LYS A 626 53.47 13.85 22.68
N ALA A 627 53.09 13.95 23.96
CA ALA A 627 53.94 13.53 25.07
C ALA A 627 54.25 12.03 25.02
N ILE A 628 53.25 11.20 24.71
CA ILE A 628 53.41 9.75 24.52
C ILE A 628 54.28 9.45 23.29
N LYS A 629 54.00 10.07 22.14
CA LYS A 629 54.78 9.91 20.91
C LYS A 629 56.24 10.30 21.10
N LYS A 630 56.51 11.40 21.81
CA LYS A 630 57.87 11.86 22.15
C LYS A 630 58.62 10.85 23.03
N LYS A 631 57.90 10.13 23.91
CA LYS A 631 58.45 9.07 24.77
C LYS A 631 58.77 7.77 24.01
N ILE A 632 58.07 7.49 22.90
CA ILE A 632 58.24 6.26 22.10
C ILE A 632 59.23 6.44 20.93
N ILE A 633 59.24 7.59 20.25
CA ILE A 633 59.93 7.78 18.95
C ILE A 633 61.15 8.74 19.03
N GLY A 634 61.32 9.50 20.12
CA GLY A 634 62.44 10.45 20.28
C GLY A 634 62.18 11.87 19.74
N VAL A 635 63.11 12.80 20.00
CA VAL A 635 62.88 14.28 20.05
C VAL A 635 63.08 15.02 18.70
N HIS A 636 63.35 14.34 17.59
CA HIS A 636 63.67 15.02 16.33
C HIS A 636 62.49 15.15 15.37
N PHE A 637 61.52 16.04 15.66
CA PHE A 637 60.67 16.66 14.64
C PHE A 637 60.23 18.07 15.09
N ILE A 638 60.51 19.08 14.28
CA ILE A 638 59.97 20.44 14.45
C ILE A 638 58.52 20.42 13.95
N ASP A 639 57.59 20.38 14.89
CA ASP A 639 56.15 20.47 14.61
C ASP A 639 55.79 21.94 14.32
N VAL A 640 55.87 22.36 13.06
CA VAL A 640 55.25 23.63 12.66
C VAL A 640 53.74 23.39 12.57
N SER A 641 52.99 23.96 13.51
CA SER A 641 51.53 23.85 13.50
C SER A 641 50.99 24.57 12.25
N ARG A 642 50.57 23.80 11.25
CA ARG A 642 50.01 24.34 10.00
C ARG A 642 48.82 25.26 10.26
N LEU A 643 48.05 24.98 11.31
CA LEU A 643 46.93 25.79 11.80
C LEU A 643 47.37 27.15 12.36
N SER A 644 48.46 27.21 13.12
CA SER A 644 48.97 28.49 13.65
C SER A 644 49.56 29.35 12.54
N ILE A 645 50.30 28.76 11.59
CA ILE A 645 50.79 29.48 10.40
C ILE A 645 49.62 30.03 9.60
N MET A 646 48.57 29.24 9.38
CA MET A 646 47.37 29.65 8.64
C MET A 646 46.63 30.78 9.38
N SER A 647 46.50 30.70 10.71
CA SER A 647 45.88 31.76 11.51
C SER A 647 46.69 33.07 11.50
N ALA A 648 48.02 32.97 11.52
CA ALA A 648 48.92 34.12 11.41
C ALA A 648 48.86 34.73 10.01
N ALA A 649 48.84 33.90 8.96
CA ALA A 649 48.68 34.33 7.58
C ALA A 649 47.36 35.09 7.37
N ILE A 650 46.23 34.56 7.88
CA ILE A 650 44.92 35.26 7.85
C ILE A 650 45.02 36.61 8.58
N GLY A 651 45.62 36.63 9.76
CA GLY A 651 45.82 37.87 10.52
C GLY A 651 46.66 38.93 9.79
N VAL A 652 47.65 38.50 9.00
CA VAL A 652 48.48 39.37 8.14
C VAL A 652 47.72 39.80 6.88
N SER A 653 46.97 38.90 6.23
CA SER A 653 46.13 39.21 5.08
C SER A 653 45.10 40.29 5.40
N VAL A 654 44.41 40.16 6.54
CA VAL A 654 43.42 41.16 6.98
C VAL A 654 44.10 42.48 7.36
N GLY A 655 45.27 42.45 8.01
CA GLY A 655 46.04 43.66 8.32
C GLY A 655 46.51 44.43 7.08
N ASN A 656 46.82 43.73 5.99
CA ASN A 656 47.17 44.35 4.72
C ASN A 656 45.98 45.07 4.04
N LEU A 657 44.73 44.72 4.37
CA LEU A 657 43.56 45.41 3.83
C LEU A 657 43.45 46.86 4.32
N LYS A 658 43.92 47.12 5.54
CA LYS A 658 43.91 48.44 6.17
C LYS A 658 44.96 49.38 5.61
N LYS A 659 46.10 48.85 5.16
CA LYS A 659 47.21 49.64 4.58
C LYS A 659 46.88 50.28 3.22
N ARG A 660 45.84 49.80 2.53
CA ARG A 660 45.44 50.30 1.19
C ARG A 660 43.93 50.58 1.14
N PRO A 661 43.43 51.57 1.91
CA PRO A 661 42.00 51.75 2.16
C PRO A 661 41.20 52.00 0.87
N LEU A 662 41.72 52.80 -0.07
CA LEU A 662 41.03 53.09 -1.32
C LEU A 662 40.81 51.83 -2.18
N ARG A 663 41.84 50.99 -2.30
CA ARG A 663 41.76 49.76 -3.09
C ARG A 663 40.79 48.78 -2.45
N THR A 664 40.85 48.64 -1.13
CA THR A 664 40.00 47.69 -0.41
C THR A 664 38.54 48.10 -0.39
N THR A 665 38.24 49.39 -0.24
CA THR A 665 36.86 49.89 -0.37
C THR A 665 36.31 49.68 -1.76
N LEU A 666 37.09 49.97 -2.82
CA LEU A 666 36.63 49.75 -4.20
C LEU A 666 36.36 48.27 -4.48
N THR A 667 37.27 47.38 -4.07
CA THR A 667 37.07 45.93 -4.25
C THR A 667 35.89 45.40 -3.45
N LEU A 668 35.68 45.92 -2.24
CA LEU A 668 34.53 45.54 -1.41
C LEU A 668 33.22 45.97 -2.07
N ILE A 669 33.15 47.21 -2.59
CA ILE A 669 31.98 47.71 -3.32
C ILE A 669 31.70 46.83 -4.54
N VAL A 670 32.71 46.48 -5.33
CA VAL A 670 32.53 45.60 -6.49
C VAL A 670 32.02 44.23 -6.08
N VAL A 671 32.57 43.62 -5.03
CA VAL A 671 32.10 42.32 -4.52
C VAL A 671 30.66 42.42 -4.00
N VAL A 672 30.33 43.48 -3.26
CA VAL A 672 28.96 43.72 -2.77
C VAL A 672 28.01 43.87 -3.95
N LEU A 673 28.35 44.69 -4.95
CA LEU A 673 27.54 44.88 -6.16
C LEU A 673 27.35 43.56 -6.94
N MET A 674 28.41 42.76 -7.07
CA MET A 674 28.36 41.46 -7.73
C MET A 674 27.44 40.49 -6.98
N VAL A 675 27.55 40.41 -5.65
CA VAL A 675 26.69 39.56 -4.81
C VAL A 675 25.25 40.06 -4.84
N THR A 676 25.02 41.39 -4.77
CA THR A 676 23.67 41.96 -4.89
C THR A 676 23.07 41.68 -6.26
N SER A 677 23.86 41.76 -7.34
CA SER A 677 23.38 41.43 -8.68
C SER A 677 23.00 39.97 -8.79
N LEU A 678 23.82 39.06 -8.27
CA LEU A 678 23.54 37.61 -8.31
C LEU A 678 22.34 37.23 -7.45
N THR A 679 22.18 37.85 -6.28
CA THR A 679 21.03 37.63 -5.39
C THR A 679 19.74 38.19 -5.98
N LEU A 680 19.77 39.38 -6.59
CA LEU A 680 18.62 39.91 -7.33
C LEU A 680 18.26 39.04 -8.53
N PHE A 681 19.24 38.55 -9.29
CA PHE A 681 19.00 37.65 -10.41
C PHE A 681 18.36 36.31 -9.98
N THR A 682 18.77 35.78 -8.82
CA THR A 682 18.22 34.53 -8.26
C THR A 682 16.90 34.72 -7.52
N SER A 683 16.44 35.96 -7.30
CA SER A 683 15.16 36.27 -6.64
C SER A 683 13.91 36.07 -7.52
N TRP A 684 14.08 35.51 -8.71
CA TRP A 684 12.97 35.27 -9.64
C TRP A 684 11.97 34.26 -9.07
N THR A 685 10.69 34.64 -9.05
CA THR A 685 9.60 33.77 -8.65
C THR A 685 9.12 32.98 -9.87
N PHE A 686 9.23 31.66 -9.82
CA PHE A 686 8.67 30.79 -10.85
C PHE A 686 7.19 30.55 -10.58
N GLU A 687 6.35 30.78 -11.59
CA GLU A 687 4.92 30.44 -11.57
C GLU A 687 4.67 29.21 -12.45
N ASP A 688 3.69 28.38 -12.05
CA ASP A 688 3.21 27.26 -12.87
C ASP A 688 2.50 27.81 -14.10
N VAL A 689 3.22 27.99 -15.22
CA VAL A 689 2.61 28.40 -16.49
C VAL A 689 2.17 27.14 -17.26
N PRO A 690 0.90 27.06 -17.70
CA PRO A 690 0.47 25.94 -18.54
C PRO A 690 1.26 25.94 -19.84
N ASN A 691 1.96 24.84 -20.12
CA ASN A 691 2.68 24.67 -21.38
C ASN A 691 1.68 24.34 -22.49
N VAL A 692 1.43 25.30 -23.39
CA VAL A 692 0.59 25.12 -24.57
C VAL A 692 1.50 24.77 -25.75
N SER A 693 1.55 23.49 -26.09
CA SER A 693 2.26 23.01 -27.27
C SER A 693 1.27 22.83 -28.42
N PRO A 694 1.26 23.71 -29.44
CA PRO A 694 0.43 23.49 -30.62
C PRO A 694 0.90 22.21 -31.33
N LEU A 695 -0.05 21.42 -31.84
CA LEU A 695 0.28 20.25 -32.65
C LEU A 695 0.94 20.72 -33.96
N PRO A 696 2.01 20.06 -34.43
CA PRO A 696 2.66 20.44 -35.68
C PRO A 696 1.73 20.21 -36.89
N GLY A 697 1.59 21.23 -37.74
CA GLY A 697 0.80 21.20 -38.99
C GLY A 697 -0.62 21.77 -38.89
N GLU A 698 -1.31 21.85 -40.04
CA GLU A 698 -2.74 22.21 -40.12
C GLU A 698 -3.64 21.03 -39.69
N TYR A 699 -3.51 20.59 -38.43
CA TYR A 699 -4.36 19.54 -37.91
C TYR A 699 -5.75 20.10 -37.60
N LYS A 700 -6.73 19.80 -38.46
CA LYS A 700 -8.14 20.13 -38.21
C LYS A 700 -8.70 19.17 -37.15
N PRO A 701 -9.07 19.63 -35.94
CA PRO A 701 -9.53 18.74 -34.88
C PRO A 701 -10.86 18.07 -35.28
N LEU A 702 -10.98 16.77 -34.98
CA LEU A 702 -12.19 15.97 -35.29
C LEU A 702 -13.44 16.45 -34.55
N TYR A 703 -13.27 17.13 -33.42
CA TYR A 703 -14.34 17.72 -32.64
C TYR A 703 -13.82 18.94 -31.87
N LYS A 704 -14.73 19.86 -31.52
CA LYS A 704 -14.43 21.00 -30.65
C LYS A 704 -14.64 20.58 -29.20
N GLY A 705 -13.57 20.31 -28.47
CA GLY A 705 -13.65 19.89 -27.08
C GLY A 705 -12.27 19.69 -26.43
N LEU A 706 -12.28 19.22 -25.18
CA LEU A 706 -11.08 18.92 -24.41
C LEU A 706 -10.93 17.40 -24.25
N LEU A 707 -9.82 16.84 -24.73
CA LEU A 707 -9.43 15.47 -24.41
C LEU A 707 -8.54 15.48 -23.17
N ILE A 708 -9.02 14.88 -22.09
CA ILE A 708 -8.19 14.64 -20.91
C ILE A 708 -7.60 13.24 -21.03
N LYS A 709 -6.28 13.15 -21.06
CA LYS A 709 -5.53 11.90 -21.05
C LYS A 709 -4.26 12.04 -20.23
N THR A 710 -3.80 10.94 -19.66
CA THR A 710 -2.49 10.82 -19.04
C THR A 710 -1.39 10.63 -20.08
N ALA A 711 -0.12 10.87 -19.72
CA ALA A 711 1.01 10.82 -20.63
C ALA A 711 1.26 9.43 -21.28
N GLY A 712 0.67 8.34 -20.74
CA GLY A 712 0.67 7.02 -21.38
C GLY A 712 -0.72 6.62 -21.89
N GLU A 713 -0.78 5.95 -23.05
CA GLU A 713 -2.01 5.40 -23.65
C GLU A 713 -2.75 4.40 -22.74
N GLU A 714 -2.04 3.83 -21.75
CA GLU A 714 -2.56 2.82 -20.82
C GLU A 714 -2.90 3.35 -19.41
N SER A 715 -2.64 4.64 -19.12
CA SER A 715 -2.86 5.17 -17.77
C SER A 715 -4.31 5.63 -17.57
N ARG A 716 -4.84 5.34 -16.39
CA ARG A 716 -6.28 5.38 -16.11
C ARG A 716 -6.63 6.60 -15.30
N LEU A 717 -7.70 7.27 -15.71
CA LEU A 717 -8.26 8.40 -14.98
C LEU A 717 -9.13 7.88 -13.83
N SER A 718 -9.15 8.60 -12.71
CA SER A 718 -10.04 8.28 -11.59
C SER A 718 -11.50 8.41 -11.99
N PRO A 719 -12.41 7.51 -11.58
CA PRO A 719 -13.84 7.73 -11.67
C PRO A 719 -14.29 9.05 -11.03
N THR A 720 -13.65 9.46 -9.92
CA THR A 720 -13.92 10.75 -9.24
C THR A 720 -13.64 11.96 -10.13
N LEU A 721 -12.77 11.82 -11.13
CA LEU A 721 -12.54 12.89 -12.12
C LEU A 721 -13.78 13.10 -13.00
N ILE A 722 -14.56 12.06 -13.29
CA ILE A 722 -15.78 12.18 -14.10
C ILE A 722 -16.77 13.08 -13.37
N GLU A 723 -17.01 12.85 -12.07
CA GLU A 723 -17.88 13.68 -11.23
C GLU A 723 -17.40 15.13 -11.19
N TYR A 724 -16.09 15.33 -11.00
CA TYR A 724 -15.48 16.65 -11.05
C TYR A 724 -15.68 17.35 -12.40
N MET A 725 -15.53 16.62 -13.50
CA MET A 725 -15.66 17.16 -14.86
C MET A 725 -17.10 17.47 -15.24
N LEU A 726 -18.07 16.69 -14.76
CA LEU A 726 -19.50 17.00 -14.94
C LEU A 726 -19.83 18.38 -14.37
N GLN A 727 -19.30 18.70 -13.19
CA GLN A 727 -19.46 20.03 -12.60
C GLN A 727 -18.65 21.11 -13.33
N TYR A 728 -17.41 20.81 -13.72
CA TYR A 728 -16.56 21.80 -14.39
C TYR A 728 -17.10 22.20 -15.77
N ALA A 729 -17.64 21.23 -16.51
CA ALA A 729 -18.15 21.45 -17.86
C ALA A 729 -19.51 22.17 -17.86
N GLY A 730 -20.25 22.11 -16.75
CA GLY A 730 -21.59 22.69 -16.61
C GLY A 730 -22.65 21.92 -17.41
N GLU A 731 -23.92 22.34 -17.30
CA GLU A 731 -25.06 21.62 -17.88
C GLU A 731 -25.05 21.57 -19.42
N ASN A 732 -24.40 22.53 -20.08
CA ASN A 732 -24.39 22.67 -21.55
C ASN A 732 -23.28 21.86 -22.24
N SER A 733 -22.49 21.09 -21.50
CA SER A 733 -21.33 20.38 -22.04
C SER A 733 -21.51 18.86 -21.95
N ILE A 734 -21.02 18.16 -22.97
CA ILE A 734 -21.08 16.70 -23.04
C ILE A 734 -19.79 16.11 -22.45
N VAL A 735 -19.90 15.41 -21.32
CA VAL A 735 -18.82 14.59 -20.78
C VAL A 735 -18.98 13.16 -21.30
N ALA A 736 -18.03 12.71 -22.11
CA ALA A 736 -18.00 11.38 -22.69
C ALA A 736 -16.82 10.57 -22.12
N PRO A 737 -17.02 9.75 -21.08
CA PRO A 737 -15.96 8.92 -20.54
C PRO A 737 -15.62 7.76 -21.50
N ARG A 738 -14.32 7.47 -21.63
CA ARG A 738 -13.78 6.35 -22.41
C ARG A 738 -13.12 5.36 -21.48
N VAL A 739 -13.42 4.09 -21.67
CA VAL A 739 -12.93 2.99 -20.83
C VAL A 739 -12.08 2.07 -21.68
N TRP A 740 -10.79 1.95 -21.39
CA TRP A 740 -9.89 1.07 -22.13
C TRP A 740 -9.70 -0.24 -21.39
N LEU A 741 -10.16 -1.35 -21.96
CA LEU A 741 -9.97 -2.73 -21.49
C LEU A 741 -8.74 -3.36 -22.19
N PRO A 742 -7.50 -3.21 -21.68
CA PRO A 742 -6.35 -3.91 -22.22
C PRO A 742 -6.27 -5.35 -21.72
N SER A 743 -5.45 -6.16 -22.38
CA SER A 743 -5.19 -7.54 -21.94
C SER A 743 -4.50 -7.56 -20.58
N ALA A 744 -4.90 -8.50 -19.72
CA ALA A 744 -4.29 -8.69 -18.40
C ALA A 744 -2.82 -9.16 -18.48
N ALA A 745 -2.39 -9.72 -19.61
CA ALA A 745 -1.02 -10.11 -19.86
C ALA A 745 -0.22 -8.97 -20.51
N ARG A 746 0.98 -8.68 -19.99
CA ARG A 746 1.89 -7.66 -20.55
C ARG A 746 2.26 -8.05 -21.99
N GLY A 747 1.85 -7.24 -22.98
CA GLY A 747 2.03 -7.55 -24.41
C GLY A 747 1.02 -8.54 -24.99
N GLY A 748 0.01 -8.95 -24.22
CA GLY A 748 -1.09 -9.80 -24.68
C GLY A 748 -2.19 -9.01 -25.40
N GLY A 749 -3.18 -9.75 -25.91
CA GLY A 749 -4.41 -9.22 -26.52
C GLY A 749 -5.59 -10.14 -26.23
N PHE A 750 -6.75 -9.81 -26.80
CA PHE A 750 -7.93 -10.65 -26.84
C PHE A 750 -8.09 -11.24 -28.24
N TYR A 751 -8.77 -12.37 -28.33
CA TYR A 751 -9.28 -12.87 -29.61
C TYR A 751 -10.76 -12.53 -29.68
N ALA A 752 -11.12 -11.62 -30.58
CA ALA A 752 -12.52 -11.28 -30.86
C ALA A 752 -13.04 -12.25 -31.93
N TYR A 753 -14.10 -12.98 -31.60
CA TYR A 753 -14.83 -13.82 -32.54
C TYR A 753 -15.98 -13.02 -33.18
N SER A 754 -16.12 -13.12 -34.49
CA SER A 754 -17.21 -12.50 -35.25
C SER A 754 -18.16 -13.58 -35.77
N ASP A 755 -19.38 -13.62 -35.22
CA ASP A 755 -20.43 -14.58 -35.64
C ASP A 755 -20.77 -14.45 -37.13
N LYS A 756 -20.61 -13.27 -37.73
CA LYS A 756 -20.93 -13.02 -39.15
C LYS A 756 -19.87 -13.50 -40.12
N SER A 757 -18.59 -13.47 -39.73
CA SER A 757 -17.47 -13.82 -40.61
C SER A 757 -16.82 -15.15 -40.24
N GLY A 758 -17.16 -15.74 -39.10
CA GLY A 758 -16.57 -16.99 -38.59
C GLY A 758 -15.09 -16.86 -38.19
N ASN A 759 -14.50 -15.67 -38.30
CA ASN A 759 -13.08 -15.43 -38.10
C ASN A 759 -12.79 -14.89 -36.70
N THR A 760 -11.70 -15.36 -36.10
CA THR A 760 -11.12 -14.81 -34.87
C THR A 760 -10.05 -13.77 -35.23
N VAL A 761 -10.15 -12.57 -34.68
CA VAL A 761 -9.17 -11.49 -34.86
C VAL A 761 -8.47 -11.19 -33.55
N PHE A 762 -7.16 -11.09 -33.58
CA PHE A 762 -6.39 -10.64 -32.42
C PHE A 762 -6.53 -9.12 -32.25
N VAL A 763 -6.94 -8.68 -31.07
CA VAL A 763 -7.10 -7.27 -30.69
C VAL A 763 -6.28 -6.97 -29.45
N LYS A 764 -5.53 -5.86 -29.44
CA LYS A 764 -4.65 -5.50 -28.32
C LYS A 764 -5.42 -5.03 -27.07
N ALA A 765 -6.53 -4.34 -27.29
CA ALA A 765 -7.42 -3.84 -26.25
C ALA A 765 -8.84 -3.66 -26.81
N ILE A 766 -9.82 -3.61 -25.91
CA ILE A 766 -11.22 -3.26 -26.19
C ILE A 766 -11.46 -1.85 -25.64
N ILE A 767 -12.16 -1.00 -26.39
CA ILE A 767 -12.55 0.33 -25.90
C ILE A 767 -14.07 0.39 -25.70
N GLY A 768 -14.48 0.74 -24.48
CA GLY A 768 -15.84 1.11 -24.14
C GLY A 768 -16.06 2.58 -24.43
N LEU A 769 -17.04 2.86 -25.28
CA LEU A 769 -17.46 4.20 -25.67
C LEU A 769 -18.89 4.45 -25.18
N THR A 770 -19.17 5.69 -24.77
CA THR A 770 -20.55 6.11 -24.47
C THR A 770 -21.27 6.54 -25.74
N TYR A 771 -22.61 6.51 -25.72
CA TYR A 771 -23.43 7.05 -26.82
C TYR A 771 -23.23 8.53 -27.09
N LYS A 772 -22.72 9.24 -26.11
CA LYS A 772 -22.46 10.68 -26.18
C LYS A 772 -21.11 11.03 -26.84
N GLU A 773 -20.37 10.04 -27.36
CA GLU A 773 -19.12 10.29 -28.09
C GLU A 773 -19.34 11.07 -29.39
N PRO A 774 -18.38 11.91 -29.84
CA PRO A 774 -18.48 12.66 -31.08
C PRO A 774 -18.65 11.75 -32.31
N LEU A 775 -19.46 12.21 -33.27
CA LEU A 775 -19.87 11.52 -34.50
C LEU A 775 -18.75 10.77 -35.27
N PRO A 776 -17.52 11.29 -35.44
CA PRO A 776 -16.47 10.58 -36.19
C PRO A 776 -16.05 9.23 -35.59
N PHE A 777 -16.24 9.03 -34.27
CA PHE A 777 -16.00 7.73 -33.63
C PHE A 777 -17.15 6.74 -33.86
N GLN A 778 -18.38 7.24 -34.06
CA GLN A 778 -19.53 6.41 -34.42
C GLN A 778 -19.40 5.86 -35.84
N GLU A 779 -18.78 6.61 -36.75
CA GLU A 779 -18.52 6.20 -38.14
C GLU A 779 -17.38 5.16 -38.27
N THR A 780 -16.48 5.09 -37.29
CA THR A 780 -15.36 4.12 -37.27
C THR A 780 -15.69 2.81 -36.53
N LEU A 781 -16.87 2.72 -35.90
CA LEU A 781 -17.37 1.51 -35.24
C LEU A 781 -17.81 0.45 -36.25
N LYS A 782 -16.96 -0.57 -36.48
CA LYS A 782 -17.29 -1.71 -37.36
C LYS A 782 -18.33 -2.66 -36.77
N TYR A 783 -18.45 -2.74 -35.45
CA TYR A 783 -19.35 -3.66 -34.74
C TYR A 783 -19.90 -2.96 -33.47
N ASN A 784 -21.23 -2.90 -33.33
CA ASN A 784 -21.91 -2.33 -32.15
C ASN A 784 -22.70 -3.43 -31.44
N ILE A 785 -22.38 -3.68 -30.17
CA ILE A 785 -23.27 -4.40 -29.24
C ILE A 785 -23.54 -3.44 -28.09
N TRP A 786 -24.76 -2.92 -28.07
CA TRP A 786 -25.23 -2.06 -26.98
C TRP A 786 -25.70 -2.97 -25.85
N PHE A 787 -24.93 -3.03 -24.75
CA PHE A 787 -25.47 -3.55 -23.50
C PHE A 787 -26.47 -2.51 -22.97
N LYS A 788 -27.74 -2.89 -22.91
CA LYS A 788 -28.82 -2.09 -22.35
C LYS A 788 -28.92 -2.32 -20.85
#